data_AF-A0A1I7TU80-F1
#
_entry.id   AF-A0A1I7TU80-F1
#
_cell.length_a   1.000
_cell.length_b   1.000
_cell.length_c   1.000
_cell.angle_alpha   90.00
_cell.angle_beta   90.00
_cell.angle_gamma   90.00
#
_symmetry.space_group_name_H-M   'P 1'
#
loop_
_entity.id
_entity.type
_entity.pdbx_description
1 polymer ?
#
loop_
_entity_poly.entity_id
_entity_poly.type
_entity_poly.pdbx_seq_one_letter_code
_entity_poly.pdbx_strand_id
1 'polypeptide(L)'
;MSKGTPLQRNSKETPKSEFRLMELIKEMKAPNKETLIMHFNPLQIVNLLGTSKRMAEMIKTSFRPNSYYLGVQFNTGINFTIGDKFIEHPELGLIMRPGEAFPPKDRVLMERNNGKRKYFIHSPDPLSFEIRSKKPLEDAMEFFRFLNNRLGITGYQVNISVDILNFHLKDVVDWIGKATWNRCLVYGRWKVSNKVYSFLLDSLKAPEMIEIHVRAAQGYQRRSTIKHQPEHLLIKFSDWVRFDQIRQLKSTHLRFECNLMSDFELNKLVKYIVTGSMPELEWIYITVPQTISEEDIFKGIEYHRIDKMVPPSVIYEDPCIGDKGGFRLPMKNNGTATCRFIFFTDGTTSLEVIVWRHDVYVPDEVFNLMNLPDEALKLVFKQMEPVALFDLAAGNEKMTKLIRKNYLTKGYTMKVMISGTYSFYMYSPTTVCAEFEAAPIEHSLPGAIYTKRRIGNAKDISGSSPSLTTRRTYWNDVSDGALQLYTFLFNLFGLPLLAARLYLDTNPRVFEKIIIWFRSVIPSVRVCVVSEKPKKNLDPFYAFIVTNMRSMECEMDLIPTNKLRIEEPSPFVPHWYLVTMELGRCSWSDQDSNQLIKNIIKGSHPMLEFVMITFNRRVFEIPVLSGIPCSDVVCGHLRKFCKHGWDVSHEDGYDIQMDSGELCTVCFFDNEEDTRVHGFYITIWRN
;
A
#
# COMPACT_ATOMS: atom_id res chain seq x y z
N MET A 1 -56.92 -4.85 -47.92
CA MET A 1 -56.91 -3.77 -46.93
C MET A 1 -56.97 -4.37 -45.53
N SER A 2 -55.82 -4.51 -44.87
CA SER A 2 -55.74 -4.77 -43.42
C SER A 2 -54.65 -3.86 -42.87
N LYS A 3 -55.01 -3.05 -41.88
CA LYS A 3 -54.12 -2.08 -41.23
C LYS A 3 -53.13 -2.85 -40.36
N GLY A 4 -51.85 -2.76 -40.68
CA GLY A 4 -50.76 -3.27 -39.84
C GLY A 4 -50.61 -2.40 -38.59
N THR A 5 -50.76 -3.01 -37.43
CA THR A 5 -50.58 -2.41 -36.10
C THR A 5 -49.12 -2.02 -35.89
N PRO A 6 -48.80 -0.87 -35.26
CA PRO A 6 -47.42 -0.48 -35.01
C PRO A 6 -46.81 -1.33 -33.89
N LEU A 7 -45.59 -1.82 -34.11
CA LEU A 7 -44.74 -2.44 -33.08
C LEU A 7 -44.59 -1.49 -31.89
N GLN A 8 -45.17 -1.87 -30.75
CA GLN A 8 -44.94 -1.23 -29.46
C GLN A 8 -43.44 -1.33 -29.11
N ARG A 9 -42.85 -0.16 -28.77
CA ARG A 9 -41.52 -0.08 -28.17
C ARG A 9 -41.56 -0.78 -26.81
N ASN A 10 -40.87 -1.91 -26.69
CA ASN A 10 -40.65 -2.58 -25.41
C ASN A 10 -40.05 -1.60 -24.40
N SER A 11 -40.68 -1.56 -23.22
CA SER A 11 -40.31 -0.78 -22.06
C SER A 11 -38.88 -1.07 -21.61
N LYS A 12 -38.19 0.00 -21.21
CA LYS A 12 -36.83 0.02 -20.67
C LYS A 12 -36.76 -0.80 -19.38
N GLU A 13 -36.39 -2.07 -19.44
CA GLU A 13 -35.90 -2.77 -18.25
C GLU A 13 -34.58 -2.12 -17.83
N THR A 14 -34.54 -1.67 -16.57
CA THR A 14 -33.29 -1.19 -15.97
C THR A 14 -32.39 -2.41 -15.78
N PRO A 15 -31.14 -2.43 -16.27
CA PRO A 15 -30.29 -3.61 -16.17
C PRO A 15 -30.18 -4.09 -14.71
N LYS A 16 -30.29 -5.40 -14.46
CA LYS A 16 -30.18 -6.00 -13.11
C LYS A 16 -28.93 -5.53 -12.33
N SER A 17 -27.86 -5.17 -13.03
CA SER A 17 -26.63 -4.62 -12.45
C SER A 17 -26.79 -3.18 -11.91
N GLU A 18 -27.61 -2.34 -12.54
CA GLU A 18 -27.92 -0.99 -12.05
C GLU A 18 -28.82 -1.06 -10.80
N PHE A 19 -29.74 -2.03 -10.74
CA PHE A 19 -30.56 -2.28 -9.55
C PHE A 19 -29.73 -2.75 -8.35
N ARG A 20 -28.87 -3.76 -8.53
CA ARG A 20 -27.99 -4.29 -7.47
C ARG A 20 -27.02 -3.23 -6.92
N LEU A 21 -26.56 -2.31 -7.76
CA LEU A 21 -25.75 -1.17 -7.32
C LEU A 21 -26.55 -0.20 -6.44
N MET A 22 -27.80 0.07 -6.81
CA MET A 22 -28.68 0.93 -6.03
C MET A 22 -29.05 0.30 -4.68
N GLU A 23 -29.05 -1.03 -4.58
CA GLU A 23 -29.14 -1.75 -3.30
C GLU A 23 -27.85 -1.63 -2.49
N LEU A 24 -26.68 -1.86 -3.08
CA LEU A 24 -25.37 -1.63 -2.42
C LEU A 24 -25.21 -0.19 -1.90
N ILE A 25 -25.70 0.82 -2.64
CA ILE A 25 -25.73 2.22 -2.18
C ILE A 25 -26.56 2.37 -0.90
N LYS A 26 -27.71 1.67 -0.82
CA LYS A 26 -28.58 1.71 0.37
C LYS A 26 -27.96 0.95 1.54
N GLU A 27 -27.34 -0.19 1.28
CA GLU A 27 -26.73 -1.06 2.29
C GLU A 27 -25.49 -0.44 2.92
N MET A 28 -24.60 0.15 2.12
CA MET A 28 -23.33 0.71 2.61
C MET A 28 -23.46 2.01 3.42
N LYS A 29 -24.69 2.56 3.57
CA LYS A 29 -24.96 3.84 4.25
C LYS A 29 -24.01 4.98 3.81
N ALA A 30 -23.52 4.94 2.56
CA ALA A 30 -22.56 5.91 2.08
C ALA A 30 -23.21 7.30 2.07
N PRO A 31 -22.54 8.35 2.58
CA PRO A 31 -23.14 9.67 2.76
C PRO A 31 -23.56 10.30 1.42
N ASN A 32 -22.91 9.90 0.32
CA ASN A 32 -23.33 10.20 -1.05
C ASN A 32 -22.77 9.16 -2.03
N LYS A 33 -23.24 9.24 -3.29
CA LYS A 33 -22.85 8.33 -4.38
C LYS A 33 -21.38 8.46 -4.77
N GLU A 34 -20.80 9.64 -4.63
CA GLU A 34 -19.39 9.90 -4.94
C GLU A 34 -18.47 9.13 -3.99
N THR A 35 -18.82 9.09 -2.71
CA THR A 35 -18.09 8.34 -1.68
C THR A 35 -18.07 6.85 -1.99
N LEU A 36 -19.18 6.29 -2.45
CA LEU A 36 -19.24 4.88 -2.84
C LEU A 36 -18.37 4.58 -4.06
N ILE A 37 -18.39 5.45 -5.08
CA ILE A 37 -17.58 5.24 -6.29
C ILE A 37 -16.08 5.26 -5.97
N MET A 38 -15.65 6.03 -4.96
CA MET A 38 -14.26 6.00 -4.47
C MET A 38 -13.87 4.66 -3.82
N HIS A 39 -14.83 3.87 -3.34
CA HIS A 39 -14.58 2.52 -2.80
C HIS A 39 -14.61 1.43 -3.87
N PHE A 40 -15.04 1.74 -5.10
CA PHE A 40 -14.98 0.77 -6.17
C PHE A 40 -13.55 0.59 -6.66
N ASN A 41 -13.14 -0.67 -6.75
CA ASN A 41 -11.92 -0.98 -7.46
C ASN A 41 -12.09 -0.64 -8.96
N PRO A 42 -10.99 -0.44 -9.69
CA PRO A 42 -11.06 -0.07 -11.10
C PRO A 42 -11.88 -1.06 -11.95
N LEU A 43 -11.86 -2.34 -11.60
CA LEU A 43 -12.63 -3.38 -12.27
C LEU A 43 -14.15 -3.14 -12.17
N GLN A 44 -14.63 -2.82 -10.98
CA GLN A 44 -16.04 -2.46 -10.74
C GLN A 44 -16.41 -1.21 -11.53
N ILE A 45 -15.55 -0.19 -11.55
CA ILE A 45 -15.77 1.04 -12.32
C ILE A 45 -15.93 0.73 -13.81
N VAL A 46 -15.01 -0.02 -14.40
CA VAL A 46 -15.06 -0.39 -15.83
C VAL A 46 -16.32 -1.18 -16.18
N ASN A 47 -16.70 -2.15 -15.35
CA ASN A 47 -17.91 -2.93 -15.54
C ASN A 47 -19.16 -2.04 -15.54
N LEU A 48 -19.23 -1.10 -14.59
CA LEU A 48 -20.37 -0.18 -14.46
C LEU A 48 -20.45 0.84 -15.60
N LEU A 49 -19.32 1.26 -16.18
CA LEU A 49 -19.34 2.11 -17.40
C LEU A 49 -20.03 1.42 -18.59
N GLY A 50 -20.05 0.09 -18.58
CA GLY A 50 -20.64 -0.75 -19.61
C GLY A 50 -22.16 -0.95 -19.51
N THR A 51 -22.78 -0.64 -18.37
CA THR A 51 -24.16 -1.06 -18.08
C THR A 51 -25.22 -0.12 -18.66
N SER A 52 -25.10 1.19 -18.43
CA SER A 52 -26.06 2.18 -18.95
C SER A 52 -25.40 3.55 -19.17
N LYS A 53 -25.97 4.37 -20.07
CA LYS A 53 -25.49 5.74 -20.30
C LYS A 53 -25.54 6.57 -19.02
N ARG A 54 -26.59 6.38 -18.21
CA ARG A 54 -26.77 7.08 -16.93
C ARG A 54 -25.66 6.72 -15.92
N MET A 55 -25.35 5.44 -15.81
CA MET A 55 -24.26 4.96 -14.94
C MET A 55 -22.92 5.53 -15.37
N ALA A 56 -22.64 5.54 -16.69
CA ALA A 56 -21.41 6.09 -17.22
C ALA A 56 -21.26 7.59 -16.91
N GLU A 57 -22.33 8.39 -17.05
CA GLU A 57 -22.29 9.82 -16.67
C GLU A 57 -22.09 10.00 -15.16
N MET A 58 -22.74 9.18 -14.32
CA MET A 58 -22.61 9.26 -12.87
C MET A 58 -21.18 8.92 -12.39
N ILE A 59 -20.58 7.89 -12.99
CA ILE A 59 -19.18 7.56 -12.74
C ILE A 59 -18.30 8.70 -13.22
N LYS A 60 -18.52 9.22 -14.42
CA LYS A 60 -17.73 10.33 -14.97
C LYS A 60 -17.74 11.57 -14.07
N THR A 61 -18.85 11.93 -13.44
CA THR A 61 -18.91 13.09 -12.54
C THR A 61 -18.23 12.84 -11.20
N SER A 62 -18.16 11.57 -10.76
CA SER A 62 -17.60 11.20 -9.47
C SER A 62 -16.13 10.80 -9.55
N PHE A 63 -15.70 10.32 -10.72
CA PHE A 63 -14.35 9.87 -11.00
C PHE A 63 -13.44 11.07 -11.21
N ARG A 64 -12.34 11.13 -10.47
CA ARG A 64 -11.34 12.19 -10.58
C ARG A 64 -10.22 11.71 -11.49
N PRO A 65 -10.22 12.04 -12.79
CA PRO A 65 -9.24 11.50 -13.75
C PRO A 65 -7.80 11.78 -13.35
N ASN A 66 -7.54 12.89 -12.66
CA ASN A 66 -6.20 13.27 -12.24
C ASN A 66 -5.65 12.43 -11.09
N SER A 67 -6.50 11.70 -10.36
CA SER A 67 -6.11 10.84 -9.24
C SER A 67 -5.71 9.43 -9.68
N TYR A 68 -5.96 9.06 -10.94
CA TYR A 68 -5.66 7.72 -11.44
C TYR A 68 -4.71 7.77 -12.62
N TYR A 69 -3.87 6.75 -12.76
CA TYR A 69 -3.06 6.53 -13.94
C TYR A 69 -3.55 5.32 -14.73
N LEU A 70 -3.39 5.36 -16.05
CA LEU A 70 -3.60 4.22 -16.94
C LEU A 70 -2.25 3.71 -17.43
N GLY A 71 -1.93 2.48 -17.05
CA GLY A 71 -0.83 1.69 -17.57
C GLY A 71 -1.29 0.76 -18.68
N VAL A 72 -0.48 0.54 -19.72
CA VAL A 72 -0.69 -0.53 -20.71
C VAL A 72 0.59 -1.32 -20.88
N GLN A 73 0.50 -2.65 -20.80
CA GLN A 73 1.61 -3.56 -21.03
C GLN A 73 1.33 -4.48 -22.21
N PHE A 74 2.19 -4.41 -23.21
CA PHE A 74 2.24 -5.33 -24.34
C PHE A 74 3.22 -6.45 -24.05
N ASN A 75 2.69 -7.60 -23.64
CA ASN A 75 3.45 -8.83 -23.43
C ASN A 75 2.83 -9.97 -24.26
N THR A 76 2.70 -11.18 -23.71
CA THR A 76 1.96 -12.29 -24.34
C THR A 76 0.48 -11.96 -24.59
N GLY A 77 -0.04 -10.93 -23.91
CA GLY A 77 -1.33 -10.27 -24.17
C GLY A 77 -1.21 -8.75 -24.07
N ILE A 78 -2.35 -8.05 -24.04
CA ILE A 78 -2.40 -6.60 -23.77
C ILE A 78 -3.10 -6.40 -22.44
N ASN A 79 -2.34 -5.95 -21.45
CA ASN A 79 -2.83 -5.70 -20.10
C ASN A 79 -3.00 -4.20 -19.88
N PHE A 80 -4.16 -3.78 -19.40
CA PHE A 80 -4.42 -2.44 -18.89
C PHE A 80 -4.34 -2.48 -17.38
N THR A 81 -3.71 -1.48 -16.76
CA THR A 81 -3.69 -1.31 -15.31
C THR A 81 -4.25 0.06 -15.00
N ILE A 82 -5.21 0.15 -14.07
CA ILE A 82 -5.68 1.43 -13.55
C ILE A 82 -5.25 1.47 -12.09
N GLY A 83 -4.37 2.41 -11.74
CA GLY A 83 -3.87 2.58 -10.38
C GLY A 83 -4.09 4.00 -9.88
N ASP A 84 -4.02 4.19 -8.57
CA ASP A 84 -3.98 5.52 -7.95
C ASP A 84 -2.59 6.13 -8.18
N LYS A 85 -2.53 7.41 -8.59
CA LYS A 85 -1.26 8.13 -8.79
C LYS A 85 -0.47 8.32 -7.49
N PHE A 86 -1.15 8.33 -6.34
CA PHE A 86 -0.50 8.56 -5.04
C PHE A 86 0.23 7.33 -4.48
N ILE A 87 0.16 6.18 -5.16
CA ILE A 87 0.97 5.00 -4.84
C ILE A 87 2.22 5.06 -5.74
N GLU A 88 3.23 5.80 -5.28
CA GLU A 88 4.36 6.34 -6.06
C GLU A 88 5.30 5.31 -6.75
N HIS A 89 5.06 4.00 -6.68
CA HIS A 89 5.95 3.02 -7.33
C HIS A 89 5.22 1.84 -8.00
N PRO A 90 4.61 2.03 -9.18
CA PRO A 90 4.17 0.92 -10.04
C PRO A 90 5.32 0.06 -10.57
N GLU A 91 6.56 0.54 -10.52
CA GLU A 91 7.74 -0.16 -11.04
C GLU A 91 8.07 -1.46 -10.28
N LEU A 92 7.57 -1.62 -9.05
CA LEU A 92 7.65 -2.86 -8.29
C LEU A 92 6.59 -3.91 -8.69
N GLY A 93 5.70 -3.58 -9.63
CA GLY A 93 4.80 -4.54 -10.28
C GLY A 93 5.46 -5.41 -11.36
N LEU A 94 6.78 -5.31 -11.55
CA LEU A 94 7.51 -6.04 -12.58
C LEU A 94 7.97 -7.44 -12.11
N ILE A 95 7.47 -8.43 -12.84
CA ILE A 95 7.89 -9.84 -12.93
C ILE A 95 7.37 -10.76 -11.81
N MET A 96 6.05 -10.99 -11.78
CA MET A 96 5.62 -12.36 -11.50
C MET A 96 6.00 -13.24 -12.70
N ARG A 97 6.92 -14.18 -12.47
CA ARG A 97 7.25 -15.23 -13.44
C ARG A 97 5.96 -16.02 -13.76
N PRO A 98 5.77 -16.54 -14.99
CA PRO A 98 4.75 -17.54 -15.25
C PRO A 98 5.17 -18.83 -14.56
N GLY A 99 4.82 -18.97 -13.28
CA GLY A 99 5.05 -20.14 -12.46
C GLY A 99 3.95 -20.20 -11.43
N GLU A 100 3.12 -21.24 -11.55
CA GLU A 100 1.95 -21.56 -10.73
C GLU A 100 0.66 -20.83 -11.15
N ALA A 101 -0.02 -21.48 -12.09
CA ALA A 101 -1.39 -21.21 -12.46
C ALA A 101 -2.32 -21.24 -11.24
N PHE A 102 -3.01 -20.14 -10.99
CA PHE A 102 -4.32 -20.24 -10.35
C PHE A 102 -5.25 -21.00 -11.31
N PRO A 103 -6.05 -21.97 -10.83
CA PRO A 103 -6.98 -22.67 -11.71
C PRO A 103 -8.02 -21.68 -12.25
N PRO A 104 -8.29 -21.69 -13.57
CA PRO A 104 -9.20 -20.75 -14.19
C PRO A 104 -10.63 -21.10 -13.78
N LYS A 105 -11.22 -20.28 -12.91
CA LYS A 105 -12.65 -20.00 -13.02
C LYS A 105 -12.77 -18.71 -13.79
N ASP A 106 -12.82 -18.84 -15.11
CA ASP A 106 -12.94 -17.76 -16.07
C ASP A 106 -14.11 -16.82 -15.69
N ARG A 107 -13.80 -15.64 -15.17
CA ARG A 107 -14.76 -14.54 -15.14
C ARG A 107 -14.63 -13.78 -16.45
N VAL A 108 -15.46 -14.13 -17.44
CA VAL A 108 -15.73 -13.25 -18.58
C VAL A 108 -16.41 -12.01 -18.04
N LEU A 109 -15.68 -10.90 -17.98
CA LEU A 109 -16.16 -9.68 -17.30
C LEU A 109 -17.10 -8.85 -18.17
N MET A 110 -16.86 -8.86 -19.48
CA MET A 110 -17.66 -8.10 -20.43
C MET A 110 -17.60 -8.78 -21.80
N GLU A 111 -18.76 -9.18 -22.33
CA GLU A 111 -18.93 -9.55 -23.73
C GLU A 111 -19.54 -8.35 -24.47
N ARG A 112 -18.71 -7.57 -25.14
CA ARG A 112 -19.20 -6.43 -25.92
C ARG A 112 -19.49 -6.87 -27.34
N ASN A 113 -20.77 -6.91 -27.69
CA ASN A 113 -21.22 -7.10 -29.07
C ASN A 113 -21.36 -5.73 -29.76
N ASN A 114 -20.24 -5.14 -30.21
CA ASN A 114 -20.28 -3.93 -31.05
C ASN A 114 -20.66 -4.28 -32.50
N GLY A 115 -21.74 -5.04 -32.68
CA GLY A 115 -22.32 -5.42 -33.97
C GLY A 115 -21.54 -6.45 -34.81
N LYS A 116 -20.23 -6.66 -34.59
CA LYS A 116 -19.42 -7.64 -35.37
C LYS A 116 -18.25 -8.33 -34.65
N ARG A 117 -17.89 -7.95 -33.42
CA ARG A 117 -16.72 -8.50 -32.71
C ARG A 117 -17.04 -8.80 -31.25
N LYS A 118 -16.48 -9.90 -30.76
CA LYS A 118 -16.47 -10.30 -29.35
C LYS A 118 -15.03 -10.30 -28.88
N TYR A 119 -14.73 -9.53 -27.83
CA TYR A 119 -13.48 -9.65 -27.07
C TYR A 119 -13.81 -9.89 -25.61
N PHE A 120 -12.91 -10.60 -24.93
CA PHE A 120 -13.04 -10.93 -23.53
C PHE A 120 -12.05 -10.08 -22.73
N ILE A 121 -12.56 -9.42 -21.69
CA ILE A 121 -11.72 -8.81 -20.68
C ILE A 121 -11.60 -9.82 -19.54
N HIS A 122 -10.36 -10.19 -19.22
CA HIS A 122 -10.01 -11.06 -18.09
C HIS A 122 -9.27 -10.23 -17.04
N SER A 123 -9.43 -10.50 -15.76
CA SER A 123 -8.74 -9.77 -14.68
C SER A 123 -7.94 -10.80 -13.87
N PRO A 124 -6.60 -10.84 -14.02
CA PRO A 124 -5.75 -11.71 -13.21
C PRO A 124 -5.57 -11.15 -11.79
N ASP A 125 -5.78 -9.84 -11.60
CA ASP A 125 -5.72 -9.13 -10.33
C ASP A 125 -6.74 -7.96 -10.32
N PRO A 126 -7.18 -7.45 -9.16
CA PRO A 126 -8.23 -6.42 -9.07
C PRO A 126 -7.92 -5.07 -9.73
N LEU A 127 -6.67 -4.84 -10.19
CA LEU A 127 -6.20 -3.59 -10.78
C LEU A 127 -5.88 -3.71 -12.28
N SER A 128 -5.85 -4.92 -12.83
CA SER A 128 -5.47 -5.19 -14.21
C SER A 128 -6.54 -5.90 -15.05
N PHE A 129 -6.48 -5.64 -16.35
CA PHE A 129 -7.39 -6.14 -17.37
C PHE A 129 -6.59 -6.66 -18.56
N GLU A 130 -6.70 -7.94 -18.87
CA GLU A 130 -6.15 -8.56 -20.07
C GLU A 130 -7.21 -8.59 -21.19
N ILE A 131 -6.89 -8.05 -22.36
CA ILE A 131 -7.73 -8.17 -23.55
C ILE A 131 -7.36 -9.43 -24.32
N ARG A 132 -8.30 -10.37 -24.40
CA ARG A 132 -8.21 -11.55 -25.25
C ARG A 132 -9.13 -11.39 -26.45
N SER A 133 -8.52 -11.22 -27.63
CA SER A 133 -9.22 -11.05 -28.90
C SER A 133 -8.44 -11.66 -30.05
N LYS A 134 -9.13 -11.95 -31.16
CA LYS A 134 -8.51 -12.27 -32.46
C LYS A 134 -7.72 -11.10 -33.05
N LYS A 135 -8.05 -9.87 -32.63
CA LYS A 135 -7.41 -8.62 -33.05
C LYS A 135 -7.04 -7.78 -31.83
N PRO A 136 -6.12 -8.29 -30.99
CA PRO A 136 -5.89 -7.74 -29.65
C PRO A 136 -5.52 -6.26 -29.68
N LEU A 137 -4.67 -5.83 -30.63
CA LEU A 137 -4.26 -4.44 -30.75
C LEU A 137 -5.42 -3.50 -31.12
N GLU A 138 -6.22 -3.84 -32.14
CA GLU A 138 -7.36 -3.00 -32.57
C GLU A 138 -8.35 -2.83 -31.42
N ASP A 139 -8.65 -3.91 -30.70
CA ASP A 139 -9.61 -3.91 -29.61
C ASP A 139 -9.05 -3.22 -28.35
N ALA A 140 -7.74 -3.29 -28.10
CA ALA A 140 -7.07 -2.51 -27.07
C ALA A 140 -7.11 -1.01 -27.35
N MET A 141 -6.88 -0.60 -28.60
CA MET A 141 -7.01 0.81 -29.00
C MET A 141 -8.45 1.30 -28.82
N GLU A 142 -9.44 0.47 -29.16
CA GLU A 142 -10.86 0.79 -28.93
C GLU A 142 -11.18 0.88 -27.45
N PHE A 143 -10.67 -0.03 -26.62
CA PHE A 143 -10.86 -0.03 -25.18
C PHE A 143 -10.22 1.20 -24.52
N PHE A 144 -9.01 1.57 -24.92
CA PHE A 144 -8.36 2.81 -24.47
C PHE A 144 -9.21 4.04 -24.83
N ARG A 145 -9.69 4.15 -26.08
CA ARG A 145 -10.59 5.24 -26.48
C ARG A 145 -11.86 5.25 -25.66
N PHE A 146 -12.40 4.08 -25.33
CA PHE A 146 -13.57 3.97 -24.47
C PHE A 146 -13.28 4.52 -23.06
N LEU A 147 -12.18 4.13 -22.43
CA LEU A 147 -11.79 4.62 -21.11
C LEU A 147 -11.52 6.13 -21.13
N ASN A 148 -10.77 6.63 -22.11
CA ASN A 148 -10.49 8.05 -22.26
C ASN A 148 -11.78 8.87 -22.46
N ASN A 149 -12.66 8.46 -23.39
CA ASN A 149 -13.91 9.18 -23.65
C ASN A 149 -14.88 9.17 -22.46
N ARG A 150 -14.89 8.09 -21.66
CA ARG A 150 -15.84 7.92 -20.55
C ARG A 150 -15.33 8.47 -19.22
N LEU A 151 -14.05 8.30 -18.92
CA LEU A 151 -13.45 8.66 -17.63
C LEU A 151 -12.55 9.90 -17.71
N GLY A 152 -12.16 10.34 -18.90
CA GLY A 152 -11.17 11.40 -19.08
C GLY A 152 -9.75 10.98 -18.67
N ILE A 153 -9.49 9.67 -18.54
CA ILE A 153 -8.16 9.17 -18.17
C ILE A 153 -7.22 9.29 -19.36
N THR A 154 -6.09 9.96 -19.14
CA THR A 154 -4.97 10.01 -20.09
C THR A 154 -4.06 8.80 -19.89
N GLY A 155 -3.40 8.36 -20.96
CA GLY A 155 -2.37 7.33 -20.86
C GLY A 155 -1.21 7.86 -20.02
N TYR A 156 -0.84 7.14 -18.96
CA TYR A 156 0.30 7.53 -18.14
C TYR A 156 1.54 6.74 -18.53
N GLN A 157 1.46 5.41 -18.54
CA GLN A 157 2.61 4.55 -18.81
C GLN A 157 2.30 3.48 -19.85
N VAL A 158 3.21 3.26 -20.78
CA VAL A 158 3.14 2.13 -21.73
C VAL A 158 4.43 1.32 -21.72
N ASN A 159 4.28 0.01 -21.54
CA ASN A 159 5.35 -0.97 -21.44
C ASN A 159 5.32 -1.89 -22.68
N ILE A 160 6.39 -1.93 -23.46
CA ILE A 160 6.47 -2.61 -24.75
C ILE A 160 7.51 -3.74 -24.69
N SER A 161 7.07 -4.99 -24.82
CA SER A 161 7.97 -6.14 -25.01
C SER A 161 8.29 -6.36 -26.49
N VAL A 162 9.47 -5.94 -26.95
CA VAL A 162 9.84 -6.06 -28.37
C VAL A 162 9.97 -7.51 -28.85
N ASP A 163 10.32 -8.43 -27.94
CA ASP A 163 10.46 -9.86 -28.28
C ASP A 163 9.14 -10.49 -28.74
N ILE A 164 8.01 -9.94 -28.26
CA ILE A 164 6.68 -10.52 -28.47
C ILE A 164 5.95 -9.80 -29.61
N LEU A 165 6.16 -8.48 -29.71
CA LEU A 165 5.48 -7.63 -30.68
C LEU A 165 6.12 -7.63 -32.08
N ASN A 166 7.08 -8.48 -32.40
CA ASN A 166 7.93 -8.38 -33.59
C ASN A 166 7.22 -7.87 -34.88
N PHE A 167 6.04 -8.41 -35.22
CA PHE A 167 5.26 -7.99 -36.40
C PHE A 167 4.32 -6.78 -36.20
N HIS A 168 3.99 -6.42 -34.97
CA HIS A 168 3.07 -5.34 -34.60
C HIS A 168 3.76 -4.14 -33.95
N LEU A 169 5.09 -4.17 -33.79
CA LEU A 169 5.82 -3.12 -33.09
C LEU A 169 5.58 -1.74 -33.68
N LYS A 170 5.55 -1.64 -35.01
CA LYS A 170 5.26 -0.39 -35.71
C LYS A 170 3.86 0.12 -35.38
N ASP A 171 2.85 -0.75 -35.44
CA ASP A 171 1.46 -0.37 -35.17
C ASP A 171 1.27 0.11 -33.72
N VAL A 172 1.92 -0.56 -32.77
CA VAL A 172 1.90 -0.19 -31.35
C VAL A 172 2.57 1.17 -31.14
N VAL A 173 3.76 1.38 -31.71
CA VAL A 173 4.49 2.66 -31.58
C VAL A 173 3.74 3.80 -32.28
N ASP A 174 3.15 3.55 -33.45
CA ASP A 174 2.32 4.52 -34.16
C ASP A 174 1.05 4.87 -33.36
N TRP A 175 0.49 3.91 -32.61
CA TRP A 175 -0.61 4.17 -31.69
C TRP A 175 -0.18 5.00 -30.49
N ILE A 176 0.96 4.66 -29.87
CA ILE A 176 1.54 5.44 -28.76
C ILE A 176 1.86 6.87 -29.22
N GLY A 177 2.30 7.07 -30.45
CA GLY A 177 2.52 8.41 -30.99
C GLY A 177 1.24 9.23 -31.19
N LYS A 178 0.05 8.60 -31.19
CA LYS A 178 -1.27 9.24 -31.36
C LYS A 178 -2.03 9.39 -30.05
N ALA A 179 -1.89 8.44 -29.13
CA ALA A 179 -2.45 8.52 -27.79
C ALA A 179 -1.41 9.19 -26.90
N THR A 180 -1.67 10.34 -26.31
CA THR A 180 -0.70 11.00 -25.42
C THR A 180 -0.38 10.09 -24.22
N TRP A 181 0.86 9.60 -24.13
CA TRP A 181 1.42 8.84 -23.02
C TRP A 181 2.52 9.64 -22.36
N ASN A 182 2.52 9.72 -21.03
CA ASN A 182 3.58 10.43 -20.31
C ASN A 182 4.90 9.67 -20.28
N ARG A 183 4.83 8.34 -20.07
CA ARG A 183 5.97 7.45 -19.88
C ARG A 183 5.91 6.29 -20.85
N CYS A 184 7.06 5.92 -21.42
CA CYS A 184 7.18 4.76 -22.29
C CYS A 184 8.42 3.94 -21.95
N LEU A 185 8.22 2.68 -21.57
CA LEU A 185 9.26 1.70 -21.32
C LEU A 185 9.24 0.66 -22.45
N VAL A 186 10.38 0.42 -23.07
CA VAL A 186 10.57 -0.60 -24.10
C VAL A 186 11.63 -1.58 -23.63
N TYR A 187 11.32 -2.87 -23.60
CA TYR A 187 12.24 -3.90 -23.13
C TYR A 187 12.26 -5.12 -24.04
N GLY A 188 13.40 -5.81 -24.07
CA GLY A 188 13.59 -7.04 -24.83
C GLY A 188 14.80 -7.81 -24.34
N ARG A 189 14.69 -9.14 -24.37
CA ARG A 189 15.76 -10.08 -24.03
C ARG A 189 16.75 -10.20 -25.18
N TRP A 190 16.26 -10.14 -26.42
CA TRP A 190 17.08 -10.41 -27.60
C TRP A 190 17.61 -9.12 -28.23
N LYS A 191 18.70 -9.26 -28.99
CA LYS A 191 19.19 -8.18 -29.85
C LYS A 191 18.16 -7.93 -30.95
N VAL A 192 17.81 -6.68 -31.19
CA VAL A 192 16.98 -6.29 -32.34
C VAL A 192 17.84 -5.78 -33.48
N SER A 193 17.31 -5.81 -34.71
CA SER A 193 18.02 -5.22 -35.85
C SER A 193 18.26 -3.72 -35.64
N ASN A 194 19.34 -3.21 -36.21
CA ASN A 194 19.66 -1.78 -36.16
C ASN A 194 18.54 -0.89 -36.73
N LYS A 195 17.79 -1.41 -37.71
CA LYS A 195 16.61 -0.73 -38.28
C LYS A 195 15.48 -0.59 -37.25
N VAL A 196 15.19 -1.65 -36.51
CA VAL A 196 14.17 -1.65 -35.44
C VAL A 196 14.61 -0.73 -34.30
N TYR A 197 15.87 -0.80 -33.89
CA TYR A 197 16.40 0.04 -32.82
C TYR A 197 16.34 1.55 -33.17
N SER A 198 16.78 1.92 -34.38
CA SER A 198 16.63 3.30 -34.87
C SER A 198 15.17 3.75 -34.95
N PHE A 199 14.27 2.85 -35.38
CA PHE A 199 12.83 3.14 -35.43
C PHE A 199 12.27 3.48 -34.03
N LEU A 200 12.64 2.71 -33.00
CA LEU A 200 12.23 2.98 -31.61
C LEU A 200 12.69 4.36 -31.16
N LEU A 201 13.98 4.66 -31.30
CA LEU A 201 14.54 5.96 -30.91
C LEU A 201 13.92 7.15 -31.68
N ASP A 202 13.48 6.95 -32.92
CA ASP A 202 12.88 8.01 -33.73
C ASP A 202 11.39 8.22 -33.51
N SER A 203 10.68 7.17 -33.09
CA SER A 203 9.22 7.13 -33.16
C SER A 203 8.54 7.16 -31.80
N LEU A 204 9.26 6.81 -30.73
CA LEU A 204 8.74 6.88 -29.37
C LEU A 204 8.50 8.34 -28.97
N LYS A 205 7.31 8.58 -28.41
CA LYS A 205 6.86 9.89 -27.94
C LYS A 205 6.28 9.74 -26.55
N ALA A 206 6.95 10.34 -25.59
CA ALA A 206 6.51 10.45 -24.22
C ALA A 206 7.20 11.69 -23.62
N PRO A 207 6.48 12.72 -23.16
CA PRO A 207 7.08 13.96 -22.70
C PRO A 207 7.85 13.79 -21.37
N GLU A 208 7.34 12.96 -20.46
CA GLU A 208 7.92 12.78 -19.12
C GLU A 208 9.09 11.79 -19.19
N MET A 209 8.88 10.56 -19.68
CA MET A 209 9.92 9.53 -19.62
C MET A 209 9.95 8.59 -20.83
N ILE A 210 11.16 8.30 -21.32
CA ILE A 210 11.43 7.20 -22.25
C ILE A 210 12.54 6.32 -21.67
N GLU A 211 12.28 5.01 -21.57
CA GLU A 211 13.22 4.00 -21.09
C GLU A 211 13.39 2.88 -22.12
N ILE A 212 14.64 2.58 -22.51
CA ILE A 212 14.96 1.61 -23.56
C ILE A 212 15.92 0.54 -23.03
N HIS A 213 15.36 -0.64 -22.77
CA HIS A 213 15.99 -1.87 -22.30
C HIS A 213 16.09 -2.91 -23.42
N VAL A 214 16.56 -2.48 -24.59
CA VAL A 214 16.73 -3.31 -25.78
C VAL A 214 18.16 -3.19 -26.27
N ARG A 215 18.78 -4.29 -26.68
CA ARG A 215 20.13 -4.28 -27.24
C ARG A 215 20.06 -4.17 -28.76
N ALA A 216 20.84 -3.26 -29.35
CA ALA A 216 20.99 -3.18 -30.80
C ALA A 216 21.85 -4.35 -31.34
N ALA A 217 21.85 -4.55 -32.66
CA ALA A 217 22.78 -5.49 -33.27
C ALA A 217 24.22 -4.94 -33.20
N GLN A 218 25.21 -5.83 -33.32
CA GLN A 218 26.62 -5.44 -33.19
C GLN A 218 27.00 -4.36 -34.21
N GLY A 219 27.83 -3.40 -33.77
CA GLY A 219 28.28 -2.30 -34.63
C GLY A 219 27.22 -1.24 -34.89
N TYR A 220 26.13 -1.20 -34.13
CA TYR A 220 25.18 -0.09 -34.20
C TYR A 220 25.91 1.23 -33.91
N GLN A 221 25.82 2.16 -34.85
CA GLN A 221 26.27 3.53 -34.69
C GLN A 221 25.21 4.44 -35.26
N ARG A 222 24.93 5.52 -34.54
CA ARG A 222 23.95 6.51 -34.94
C ARG A 222 24.64 7.86 -35.08
N ARG A 223 24.42 8.57 -36.19
CA ARG A 223 24.99 9.92 -36.38
C ARG A 223 24.05 11.02 -35.91
N SER A 224 22.74 10.80 -36.05
CA SER A 224 21.72 11.77 -35.66
C SER A 224 21.32 11.63 -34.19
N THR A 225 20.83 12.72 -33.62
CA THR A 225 20.21 12.72 -32.29
C THR A 225 18.84 12.08 -32.28
N ILE A 226 18.40 11.71 -31.07
CA ILE A 226 17.04 11.26 -30.79
C ILE A 226 16.10 12.45 -31.06
N LYS A 227 15.05 12.22 -31.87
CA LYS A 227 14.17 13.31 -32.32
C LYS A 227 13.31 13.87 -31.18
N HIS A 228 12.85 12.99 -30.31
CA HIS A 228 12.03 13.33 -29.15
C HIS A 228 12.91 13.35 -27.89
N GLN A 229 12.83 14.46 -27.16
CA GLN A 229 13.65 14.73 -25.97
C GLN A 229 12.71 14.74 -24.77
N PRO A 230 12.49 13.58 -24.09
CA PRO A 230 11.70 13.54 -22.87
C PRO A 230 12.42 14.29 -21.75
N GLU A 231 11.72 14.63 -20.68
CA GLU A 231 12.36 15.11 -19.45
C GLU A 231 13.35 14.06 -18.92
N HIS A 232 12.93 12.80 -18.88
CA HIS A 232 13.73 11.65 -18.44
C HIS A 232 14.03 10.69 -19.59
N LEU A 233 15.30 10.52 -19.93
CA LEU A 233 15.75 9.55 -20.93
C LEU A 233 16.68 8.52 -20.30
N LEU A 234 16.28 7.25 -20.38
CA LEU A 234 17.08 6.11 -19.92
C LEU A 234 17.36 5.14 -21.08
N ILE A 235 18.62 4.82 -21.33
CA ILE A 235 19.04 3.80 -22.30
C ILE A 235 20.01 2.83 -21.64
N LYS A 236 19.56 1.59 -21.45
CA LYS A 236 20.33 0.57 -20.70
C LYS A 236 21.47 -0.07 -21.48
N PHE A 237 21.33 -0.21 -22.79
CA PHE A 237 22.38 -0.77 -23.65
C PHE A 237 22.89 0.33 -24.58
N SER A 238 23.66 1.25 -24.00
CA SER A 238 24.07 2.52 -24.62
C SER A 238 25.52 2.50 -25.15
N ASP A 239 26.05 1.34 -25.52
CA ASP A 239 27.42 1.14 -26.02
C ASP A 239 27.78 1.98 -27.26
N TRP A 240 26.77 2.42 -28.02
CA TRP A 240 26.85 3.29 -29.18
C TRP A 240 26.77 4.79 -28.86
N VAL A 241 26.39 5.15 -27.63
CA VAL A 241 26.21 6.55 -27.22
C VAL A 241 27.59 7.19 -27.00
N ARG A 242 27.79 8.38 -27.57
CA ARG A 242 29.05 9.15 -27.55
C ARG A 242 28.80 10.57 -27.06
N PHE A 243 29.87 11.25 -26.65
CA PHE A 243 29.80 12.62 -26.10
C PHE A 243 29.06 13.58 -27.03
N ASP A 244 29.35 13.52 -28.33
CA ASP A 244 28.75 14.40 -29.32
C ASP A 244 27.24 14.23 -29.47
N GLN A 245 26.67 13.09 -29.09
CA GLN A 245 25.22 12.87 -29.09
C GLN A 245 24.60 13.36 -27.79
N ILE A 246 25.24 13.10 -26.64
CA ILE A 246 24.74 13.54 -25.32
C ILE A 246 24.61 15.07 -25.28
N ARG A 247 25.60 15.81 -25.78
CA ARG A 247 25.58 17.29 -25.78
C ARG A 247 24.44 17.93 -26.57
N GLN A 248 23.77 17.15 -27.44
CA GLN A 248 22.66 17.63 -28.24
C GLN A 248 21.30 17.26 -27.63
N LEU A 249 21.28 16.49 -26.54
CA LEU A 249 20.08 16.15 -25.81
C LEU A 249 19.62 17.33 -24.95
N LYS A 250 18.30 17.47 -24.78
CA LYS A 250 17.65 18.55 -24.01
C LYS A 250 16.85 18.02 -22.81
N SER A 251 17.12 16.79 -22.40
CA SER A 251 16.48 16.16 -21.24
C SER A 251 17.03 16.70 -19.93
N THR A 252 16.18 16.73 -18.90
CA THR A 252 16.57 17.09 -17.52
C THR A 252 17.29 15.97 -16.81
N HIS A 253 16.91 14.73 -17.11
CA HIS A 253 17.45 13.52 -16.50
C HIS A 253 17.94 12.57 -17.60
N LEU A 254 19.21 12.19 -17.52
CA LEU A 254 19.86 11.31 -18.48
C LEU A 254 20.45 10.10 -17.78
N ARG A 255 20.10 8.89 -18.20
CA ARG A 255 20.70 7.66 -17.68
C ARG A 255 21.15 6.73 -18.81
N PHE A 256 22.43 6.39 -18.81
CA PHE A 256 23.07 5.56 -19.82
C PHE A 256 23.81 4.40 -19.16
N GLU A 257 23.37 3.16 -19.37
CA GLU A 257 24.07 1.98 -18.85
C GLU A 257 24.83 1.26 -19.97
N CYS A 258 25.82 0.45 -19.58
CA CYS A 258 26.69 -0.30 -20.50
C CYS A 258 27.33 0.59 -21.59
N ASN A 259 27.72 1.81 -21.23
CA ASN A 259 28.33 2.75 -22.14
C ASN A 259 29.82 2.41 -22.36
N LEU A 260 30.34 2.60 -23.58
CA LEU A 260 31.75 2.36 -23.91
C LEU A 260 32.60 3.63 -23.94
N MET A 261 32.12 4.72 -23.34
CA MET A 261 32.85 5.97 -23.21
C MET A 261 34.16 5.77 -22.46
N SER A 262 35.23 6.33 -23.01
CA SER A 262 36.53 6.41 -22.35
C SER A 262 36.56 7.51 -21.27
N ASP A 263 37.51 7.44 -20.34
CA ASP A 263 37.75 8.49 -19.33
C ASP A 263 37.95 9.87 -19.97
N PHE A 264 38.58 9.90 -21.15
CA PHE A 264 38.72 11.13 -21.94
C PHE A 264 37.38 11.71 -22.42
N GLU A 265 36.44 10.86 -22.85
CA GLU A 265 35.10 11.30 -23.25
C GLU A 265 34.24 11.73 -22.06
N LEU A 266 34.36 11.00 -20.94
CA LEU A 266 33.69 11.37 -19.69
C LEU A 266 34.25 12.70 -19.14
N ASN A 267 35.57 12.93 -19.16
CA ASN A 267 36.18 14.22 -18.82
C ASN A 267 35.63 15.36 -19.69
N LYS A 268 35.49 15.14 -21.00
CA LYS A 268 34.86 16.12 -21.91
C LYS A 268 33.42 16.42 -21.52
N LEU A 269 32.65 15.39 -21.16
CA LEU A 269 31.27 15.55 -20.71
C LEU A 269 31.20 16.37 -19.42
N VAL A 270 31.98 16.04 -18.40
CA VAL A 270 32.01 16.79 -17.13
C VAL A 270 32.42 18.25 -17.38
N LYS A 271 33.45 18.50 -18.21
CA LYS A 271 33.84 19.86 -18.61
C LYS A 271 32.68 20.62 -19.26
N TYR A 272 31.94 19.97 -20.15
CA TYR A 272 30.82 20.57 -20.87
C TYR A 272 29.63 20.90 -19.93
N ILE A 273 29.41 20.07 -18.91
CA ILE A 273 28.43 20.36 -17.85
C ILE A 273 28.92 21.55 -17.01
N VAL A 274 30.17 21.53 -16.55
CA VAL A 274 30.79 22.60 -15.72
C VAL A 274 30.80 23.96 -16.44
N THR A 275 30.88 24.00 -17.77
CA THR A 275 30.74 25.25 -18.52
C THR A 275 29.32 25.81 -18.57
N GLY A 276 28.32 25.11 -18.02
CA GLY A 276 26.90 25.48 -18.10
C GLY A 276 26.30 25.25 -19.48
N SER A 277 26.94 24.44 -20.33
CA SER A 277 26.53 24.25 -21.73
C SER A 277 25.35 23.29 -21.91
N MET A 278 24.87 22.68 -20.83
CA MET A 278 23.63 21.89 -20.77
C MET A 278 22.65 22.56 -19.80
N PRO A 279 22.04 23.69 -20.19
CA PRO A 279 21.24 24.50 -19.27
C PRO A 279 20.00 23.78 -18.77
N GLU A 280 19.52 22.75 -19.49
CA GLU A 280 18.37 21.93 -19.10
C GLU A 280 18.73 20.65 -18.36
N LEU A 281 20.02 20.35 -18.13
CA LEU A 281 20.40 19.17 -17.35
C LEU A 281 20.27 19.42 -15.84
N GLU A 282 19.73 18.44 -15.12
CA GLU A 282 19.67 18.40 -13.65
C GLU A 282 20.39 17.16 -13.11
N TRP A 283 20.31 16.05 -13.84
CA TRP A 283 20.95 14.81 -13.42
C TRP A 283 21.42 13.98 -14.61
N ILE A 284 22.63 13.45 -14.51
CA ILE A 284 23.16 12.47 -15.47
C ILE A 284 23.84 11.31 -14.75
N TYR A 285 23.56 10.09 -15.21
CA TYR A 285 24.11 8.85 -14.67
C TYR A 285 24.64 7.97 -15.81
N ILE A 286 25.92 7.63 -15.78
CA ILE A 286 26.57 6.83 -16.83
C ILE A 286 27.32 5.66 -16.20
N THR A 287 26.93 4.43 -16.55
CA THR A 287 27.66 3.21 -16.18
C THR A 287 28.55 2.75 -17.33
N VAL A 288 29.84 2.55 -17.04
CA VAL A 288 30.83 1.99 -17.96
C VAL A 288 31.36 0.66 -17.44
N PRO A 289 31.75 -0.29 -18.32
CA PRO A 289 32.23 -1.60 -17.91
C PRO A 289 33.63 -1.61 -17.32
N GLN A 290 34.39 -0.52 -17.46
CA GLN A 290 35.74 -0.37 -16.92
C GLN A 290 35.75 0.48 -15.63
N THR A 291 36.86 0.41 -14.89
CA THR A 291 37.13 1.36 -13.81
C THR A 291 37.42 2.75 -14.37
N ILE A 292 36.87 3.78 -13.74
CA ILE A 292 37.10 5.18 -14.09
C ILE A 292 38.24 5.74 -13.23
N SER A 293 39.19 6.44 -13.85
CA SER A 293 40.25 7.19 -13.17
C SER A 293 39.76 8.59 -12.75
N GLU A 294 39.65 8.83 -11.45
CA GLU A 294 39.28 10.15 -10.90
C GLU A 294 40.17 11.29 -11.44
N GLU A 295 41.48 11.04 -11.50
CA GLU A 295 42.47 12.00 -12.01
C GLU A 295 42.19 12.37 -13.47
N ASP A 296 41.88 11.38 -14.32
CA ASP A 296 41.60 11.63 -15.74
C ASP A 296 40.26 12.34 -15.93
N ILE A 297 39.23 11.99 -15.15
CA ILE A 297 37.91 12.62 -15.21
C ILE A 297 37.96 14.08 -14.79
N PHE A 298 38.76 14.42 -13.78
CA PHE A 298 38.88 15.80 -13.30
C PHE A 298 40.07 16.56 -13.89
N LYS A 299 40.79 15.98 -14.86
CA LYS A 299 41.92 16.64 -15.52
C LYS A 299 41.50 18.00 -16.11
N GLY A 300 41.98 19.09 -15.52
CA GLY A 300 41.66 20.47 -15.93
C GLY A 300 40.26 20.94 -15.51
N ILE A 301 39.70 20.37 -14.44
CA ILE A 301 38.46 20.78 -13.78
C ILE A 301 38.82 21.12 -12.33
N GLU A 302 38.38 22.27 -11.84
CA GLU A 302 38.48 22.59 -10.41
C GLU A 302 37.43 21.80 -9.63
N TYR A 303 37.81 21.21 -8.49
CA TYR A 303 36.88 20.44 -7.68
C TYR A 303 37.29 20.45 -6.20
N HIS A 304 36.30 20.23 -5.33
CA HIS A 304 36.49 20.06 -3.89
C HIS A 304 35.80 18.78 -3.41
N ARG A 305 36.49 17.97 -2.61
CA ARG A 305 35.92 16.76 -2.03
C ARG A 305 34.91 17.11 -0.94
N ILE A 306 33.79 16.37 -0.89
CA ILE A 306 32.75 16.53 0.13
C ILE A 306 32.98 15.48 1.23
N ASP A 307 33.69 15.89 2.29
CA ASP A 307 34.06 15.00 3.41
C ASP A 307 32.91 14.75 4.40
N LYS A 308 32.00 15.71 4.52
CA LYS A 308 30.82 15.63 5.39
C LYS A 308 29.58 15.74 4.53
N MET A 309 28.62 14.87 4.80
CA MET A 309 27.30 14.93 4.19
C MET A 309 26.71 16.31 4.46
N VAL A 310 26.56 17.13 3.43
CA VAL A 310 25.71 18.31 3.53
C VAL A 310 24.33 17.77 3.17
N PRO A 311 23.37 17.74 4.09
CA PRO A 311 22.04 17.20 3.77
C PRO A 311 21.55 17.94 2.52
N PRO A 312 21.34 17.23 1.41
CA PRO A 312 20.86 17.86 0.21
C PRO A 312 19.52 18.49 0.57
N SER A 313 19.36 19.75 0.21
CA SER A 313 18.07 20.41 0.23
C SER A 313 17.13 19.65 -0.71
N VAL A 314 16.30 18.77 -0.16
CA VAL A 314 14.92 18.32 -0.47
C VAL A 314 14.38 18.42 -1.91
N ILE A 315 15.19 18.51 -2.96
CA ILE A 315 14.67 18.73 -4.32
C ILE A 315 14.38 17.42 -5.06
N TYR A 316 14.99 16.30 -4.68
CA TYR A 316 14.76 15.03 -5.35
C TYR A 316 13.91 14.09 -4.48
N GLU A 317 12.82 13.58 -5.07
CA GLU A 317 11.93 12.57 -4.48
C GLU A 317 12.63 11.21 -4.25
N ASP A 318 13.84 11.00 -4.78
CA ASP A 318 14.67 9.85 -4.44
C ASP A 318 15.55 10.15 -3.21
N PRO A 319 15.18 9.64 -2.01
CA PRO A 319 15.89 9.91 -0.76
C PRO A 319 17.30 9.31 -0.71
N CYS A 320 17.76 8.60 -1.76
CA CYS A 320 19.07 7.94 -1.79
C CYS A 320 20.22 8.83 -2.28
N ILE A 321 19.95 10.04 -2.78
CA ILE A 321 20.97 10.89 -3.40
C ILE A 321 21.69 11.76 -2.34
N GLY A 322 22.53 11.15 -1.50
CA GLY A 322 23.42 11.90 -0.59
C GLY A 322 24.70 12.42 -1.28
N ASP A 323 25.13 13.65 -1.01
CA ASP A 323 26.37 14.22 -1.58
C ASP A 323 27.67 13.66 -0.97
N LYS A 324 27.56 12.85 0.09
CA LYS A 324 28.69 12.30 0.83
C LYS A 324 29.61 11.47 -0.08
N GLY A 325 30.89 11.80 -0.05
CA GLY A 325 31.91 11.12 -0.86
C GLY A 325 31.95 11.58 -2.32
N GLY A 326 31.13 12.55 -2.71
CA GLY A 326 31.21 13.22 -4.01
C GLY A 326 32.23 14.35 -4.05
N PHE A 327 32.28 14.99 -5.22
CA PHE A 327 33.14 16.12 -5.55
C PHE A 327 32.28 17.28 -6.03
N ARG A 328 32.42 18.41 -5.37
CA ARG A 328 31.76 19.66 -5.75
C ARG A 328 32.55 20.34 -6.87
N LEU A 329 31.85 20.67 -7.95
CA LEU A 329 32.39 21.30 -9.15
C LEU A 329 31.75 22.69 -9.30
N PRO A 330 32.51 23.80 -9.17
CA PRO A 330 31.99 25.12 -9.45
C PRO A 330 31.69 25.25 -10.95
N MET A 331 30.50 25.71 -11.31
CA MET A 331 30.11 25.91 -12.70
C MET A 331 30.31 27.37 -13.14
N LYS A 332 30.53 27.59 -14.44
CA LYS A 332 30.75 28.95 -14.99
C LYS A 332 29.53 29.86 -14.94
N ASN A 333 28.34 29.31 -14.78
CA ASN A 333 27.06 30.03 -14.70
C ASN A 333 26.67 30.35 -13.24
N ASN A 334 27.63 30.39 -12.32
CA ASN A 334 27.43 30.53 -10.87
C ASN A 334 26.64 29.38 -10.22
N GLY A 335 26.33 28.31 -10.95
CA GLY A 335 25.78 27.09 -10.39
C GLY A 335 26.86 26.22 -9.75
N THR A 336 26.42 25.13 -9.13
CA THR A 336 27.31 24.09 -8.62
C THR A 336 26.87 22.75 -9.21
N ALA A 337 27.81 21.85 -9.46
CA ALA A 337 27.49 20.45 -9.73
C ALA A 337 28.15 19.53 -8.68
N THR A 338 27.53 18.39 -8.38
CA THR A 338 28.14 17.32 -7.59
C THR A 338 28.42 16.13 -8.50
N CYS A 339 29.67 15.70 -8.55
CA CYS A 339 30.11 14.51 -9.27
C CYS A 339 30.39 13.37 -8.29
N ARG A 340 29.92 12.16 -8.58
CA ARG A 340 30.15 10.95 -7.77
C ARG A 340 30.62 9.80 -8.64
N PHE A 341 31.45 8.95 -8.04
CA PHE A 341 31.84 7.65 -8.61
C PHE A 341 31.25 6.54 -7.76
N ILE A 342 30.57 5.60 -8.40
CA ILE A 342 29.99 4.43 -7.76
C ILE A 342 30.67 3.20 -8.34
N PHE A 343 31.44 2.50 -7.52
CA PHE A 343 32.15 1.29 -7.90
C PHE A 343 31.33 0.07 -7.54
N PHE A 344 31.04 -0.78 -8.54
CA PHE A 344 30.28 -2.00 -8.34
C PHE A 344 31.20 -3.21 -8.21
N THR A 345 30.72 -4.26 -7.55
CA THR A 345 31.49 -5.50 -7.31
C THR A 345 31.77 -6.29 -8.58
N ASP A 346 31.04 -6.03 -9.66
CA ASP A 346 31.24 -6.67 -10.97
C ASP A 346 32.33 -5.97 -11.82
N GLY A 347 33.02 -4.98 -11.24
CA GLY A 347 34.07 -4.21 -11.89
C GLY A 347 33.55 -3.01 -12.70
N THR A 348 32.24 -2.88 -12.86
CA THR A 348 31.67 -1.70 -13.51
C THR A 348 31.75 -0.48 -12.61
N THR A 349 31.85 0.70 -13.22
CA THR A 349 31.85 1.98 -12.48
C THR A 349 30.79 2.88 -13.06
N SER A 350 30.08 3.62 -12.21
CA SER A 350 29.17 4.67 -12.65
C SER A 350 29.68 6.05 -12.28
N LEU A 351 29.62 6.95 -13.26
CA LEU A 351 29.77 8.39 -13.08
C LEU A 351 28.38 8.99 -12.94
N GLU A 352 28.17 9.76 -11.89
CA GLU A 352 26.93 10.48 -11.68
C GLU A 352 27.23 11.97 -11.47
N VAL A 353 26.49 12.84 -12.14
CA VAL A 353 26.61 14.28 -11.99
C VAL A 353 25.23 14.89 -11.74
N ILE A 354 25.09 15.60 -10.64
CA ILE A 354 23.88 16.36 -10.25
C ILE A 354 24.19 17.84 -10.44
N VAL A 355 23.32 18.57 -11.14
CA VAL A 355 23.47 20.00 -11.45
C VAL A 355 22.50 20.79 -10.58
N TRP A 356 23.04 21.63 -9.70
CA TRP A 356 22.28 22.49 -8.80
C TRP A 356 22.09 23.87 -9.44
N ARG A 357 20.90 24.13 -9.99
CA ARG A 357 20.59 25.38 -10.74
C ARG A 357 20.22 26.56 -9.86
N HIS A 358 19.71 26.26 -8.70
CA HIS A 358 19.64 27.22 -7.64
C HIS A 358 20.74 26.78 -6.70
N ASP A 359 21.60 27.72 -6.30
CA ASP A 359 21.96 27.69 -4.90
C ASP A 359 20.61 27.55 -4.21
N VAL A 360 20.25 26.35 -3.77
CA VAL A 360 19.46 26.31 -2.57
C VAL A 360 20.41 26.96 -1.59
N TYR A 361 20.21 28.26 -1.51
CA TYR A 361 20.62 29.13 -0.46
C TYR A 361 20.21 28.31 0.76
N VAL A 362 21.15 27.51 1.27
CA VAL A 362 21.30 27.35 2.70
C VAL A 362 21.67 28.77 3.04
N PRO A 363 20.69 29.63 3.41
CA PRO A 363 21.05 30.98 3.73
C PRO A 363 22.10 30.82 4.82
N ASP A 364 23.15 31.62 4.78
CA ASP A 364 24.04 31.72 5.95
C ASP A 364 23.22 31.99 7.23
N GLU A 365 21.97 32.46 7.08
CA GLU A 365 20.89 32.46 8.05
C GLU A 365 19.92 31.26 7.90
N VAL A 366 20.28 30.10 8.45
CA VAL A 366 19.34 29.01 8.73
C VAL A 366 18.07 29.59 9.36
N PHE A 367 16.91 29.47 8.69
CA PHE A 367 15.63 29.95 9.22
C PHE A 367 15.40 29.34 10.60
N ASN A 368 15.62 30.16 11.63
CA ASN A 368 15.61 29.67 12.99
C ASN A 368 14.17 29.65 13.49
N LEU A 369 13.52 28.49 13.34
CA LEU A 369 12.15 28.28 13.81
C LEU A 369 11.97 28.70 15.28
N MET A 370 13.02 28.59 16.11
CA MET A 370 12.99 28.98 17.53
C MET A 370 12.88 30.49 17.76
N ASN A 371 13.14 31.31 16.75
CA ASN A 371 13.04 32.78 16.84
C ASN A 371 11.64 33.30 16.49
N LEU A 372 10.73 32.43 16.04
CA LEU A 372 9.37 32.85 15.74
C LEU A 372 8.59 33.17 17.03
N PRO A 373 7.73 34.20 17.02
CA PRO A 373 6.78 34.44 18.12
C PRO A 373 5.87 33.23 18.36
N ASP A 374 5.43 33.03 19.62
CA ASP A 374 4.58 31.90 20.03
C ASP A 374 3.33 31.72 19.12
N GLU A 375 2.67 32.80 18.71
CA GLU A 375 1.49 32.73 17.84
C GLU A 375 1.81 32.23 16.42
N ALA A 376 2.97 32.63 15.87
CA ALA A 376 3.42 32.12 14.57
C ALA A 376 3.79 30.63 14.67
N LEU A 377 4.45 30.22 15.77
CA LEU A 377 4.77 28.81 16.04
C LEU A 377 3.51 27.94 16.14
N LYS A 378 2.47 28.42 16.83
CA LYS A 378 1.18 27.72 16.89
C LYS A 378 0.59 27.50 15.50
N LEU A 379 0.62 28.53 14.64
CA LEU A 379 0.11 28.43 13.27
C LEU A 379 0.93 27.45 12.43
N VAL A 380 2.26 27.52 12.50
CA VAL A 380 3.16 26.60 11.80
C VAL A 380 2.89 25.17 12.25
N PHE A 381 2.95 24.88 13.55
CA PHE A 381 2.74 23.52 14.07
C PHE A 381 1.32 23.00 13.82
N LYS A 382 0.32 23.88 13.77
CA LYS A 382 -1.05 23.49 13.41
C LYS A 382 -1.17 23.06 11.95
N GLN A 383 -0.34 23.60 11.05
CA GLN A 383 -0.33 23.24 9.63
C GLN A 383 0.57 22.04 9.31
N MET A 384 1.56 21.73 10.16
CA MET A 384 2.45 20.61 9.94
C MET A 384 1.77 19.26 10.15
N GLU A 385 2.13 18.30 9.30
CA GLU A 385 1.74 16.91 9.48
C GLU A 385 2.42 16.30 10.72
N PRO A 386 1.79 15.32 11.38
CA PRO A 386 2.30 14.73 12.62
C PRO A 386 3.69 14.12 12.46
N VAL A 387 3.98 13.53 11.31
CA VAL A 387 5.31 12.99 10.98
C VAL A 387 6.38 14.08 10.94
N ALA A 388 6.07 15.24 10.35
CA ALA A 388 7.00 16.35 10.29
C ALA A 388 7.26 16.94 11.69
N LEU A 389 6.23 17.03 12.53
CA LEU A 389 6.38 17.42 13.94
C LEU A 389 7.23 16.44 14.73
N PHE A 390 7.06 15.14 14.50
CA PHE A 390 7.90 14.10 15.10
C PHE A 390 9.37 14.26 14.67
N ASP A 391 9.63 14.49 13.37
CA ASP A 391 10.97 14.69 12.85
C ASP A 391 11.67 15.90 13.51
N LEU A 392 10.96 17.03 13.62
CA LEU A 392 11.45 18.23 14.29
C LEU A 392 11.72 17.98 15.78
N ALA A 393 10.80 17.29 16.46
CA ALA A 393 10.91 17.01 17.89
C ALA A 393 12.07 16.06 18.22
N ALA A 394 12.28 15.03 17.39
CA ALA A 394 13.29 13.98 17.63
C ALA A 394 14.73 14.51 17.48
N GLY A 395 14.92 15.65 16.81
CA GLY A 395 16.23 16.29 16.66
C GLY A 395 16.64 17.19 17.83
N ASN A 396 15.69 17.69 18.64
CA ASN A 396 15.99 18.74 19.63
C ASN A 396 14.97 18.79 20.79
N GLU A 397 15.45 18.64 22.03
CA GLU A 397 14.59 18.65 23.23
C GLU A 397 13.87 19.99 23.46
N LYS A 398 14.51 21.12 23.11
CA LYS A 398 13.85 22.44 23.17
C LYS A 398 12.70 22.49 22.18
N MET A 399 12.86 21.91 20.98
CA MET A 399 11.81 21.82 19.98
C MET A 399 10.67 20.92 20.45
N THR A 400 10.96 19.79 21.09
CA THR A 400 9.94 18.92 21.71
C THR A 400 9.07 19.69 22.70
N LYS A 401 9.68 20.48 23.60
CA LYS A 401 8.97 21.32 24.57
C LYS A 401 8.13 22.39 23.88
N LEU A 402 8.65 22.99 22.82
CA LEU A 402 7.99 24.04 22.06
C LEU A 402 6.77 23.52 21.30
N ILE A 403 6.90 22.37 20.63
CA ILE A 403 5.78 21.68 19.96
C ILE A 403 4.74 21.30 21.00
N ARG A 404 5.13 20.67 22.11
CA ARG A 404 4.18 20.29 23.17
C ARG A 404 3.40 21.48 23.73
N LYS A 405 4.05 22.64 23.90
CA LYS A 405 3.40 23.87 24.40
C LYS A 405 2.37 24.43 23.40
N ASN A 406 2.66 24.33 22.10
CA ASN A 406 1.94 25.08 21.07
C ASN A 406 1.06 24.21 20.16
N TYR A 407 1.20 22.88 20.21
CA TYR A 407 0.43 21.95 19.42
C TYR A 407 -0.89 21.59 20.12
N LEU A 408 -1.99 21.98 19.51
CA LEU A 408 -3.32 21.56 19.94
C LEU A 408 -3.68 20.26 19.21
N THR A 409 -3.95 19.21 19.97
CA THR A 409 -4.41 17.92 19.43
C THR A 409 -5.71 18.14 18.63
N LYS A 410 -5.71 17.78 17.34
CA LYS A 410 -6.88 17.92 16.45
C LYS A 410 -7.93 16.83 16.67
N GLY A 411 -8.14 16.39 17.91
CA GLY A 411 -8.98 15.23 18.22
C GLY A 411 -8.40 13.90 17.69
N TYR A 412 -7.08 13.84 17.53
CA TYR A 412 -6.42 12.62 17.08
C TYR A 412 -6.58 11.50 18.11
N THR A 413 -6.55 10.26 17.62
CA THR A 413 -6.52 9.07 18.47
C THR A 413 -5.37 8.16 18.04
N MET A 414 -4.85 7.36 18.97
CA MET A 414 -3.74 6.45 18.67
C MET A 414 -4.16 5.00 18.85
N LYS A 415 -3.79 4.14 17.90
CA LYS A 415 -3.90 2.69 18.02
C LYS A 415 -2.56 2.06 17.71
N VAL A 416 -2.28 0.89 18.27
CA VAL A 416 -1.07 0.13 17.95
C VAL A 416 -1.42 -1.19 17.29
N MET A 417 -0.67 -1.59 16.28
CA MET A 417 -0.71 -2.91 15.68
C MET A 417 0.62 -3.61 15.90
N ILE A 418 0.57 -4.88 16.28
CA ILE A 418 1.76 -5.67 16.61
C ILE A 418 1.77 -6.93 15.76
N SER A 419 2.64 -6.98 14.76
CA SER A 419 2.75 -8.07 13.78
C SER A 419 4.20 -8.33 13.37
N GLY A 420 5.08 -8.49 14.36
CA GLY A 420 6.54 -8.62 14.16
C GLY A 420 7.26 -7.27 14.15
N THR A 421 6.53 -6.19 13.85
CA THR A 421 6.87 -4.81 14.16
C THR A 421 5.77 -4.19 15.03
N TYR A 422 6.01 -2.99 15.55
CA TYR A 422 5.02 -2.23 16.31
C TYR A 422 4.68 -0.96 15.56
N SER A 423 3.49 -0.91 14.96
CA SER A 423 3.00 0.24 14.21
C SER A 423 1.98 1.03 15.02
N PHE A 424 2.33 2.26 15.37
CA PHE A 424 1.46 3.24 16.02
C PHE A 424 0.77 4.08 14.96
N TYR A 425 -0.53 3.88 14.81
CA TYR A 425 -1.38 4.61 13.89
C TYR A 425 -2.07 5.77 14.60
N MET A 426 -1.94 6.96 14.02
CA MET A 426 -2.63 8.15 14.49
C MET A 426 -3.80 8.48 13.55
N TYR A 427 -5.02 8.50 14.09
CA TYR A 427 -6.25 8.67 13.33
C TYR A 427 -6.89 10.04 13.56
N SER A 428 -7.42 10.63 12.50
CA SER A 428 -8.40 11.72 12.54
C SER A 428 -9.74 11.21 12.03
N PRO A 429 -10.79 11.32 12.86
CA PRO A 429 -11.85 10.34 13.18
C PRO A 429 -11.78 8.92 12.57
N THR A 430 -11.51 8.78 11.28
CA THR A 430 -11.47 7.52 10.54
C THR A 430 -10.26 7.36 9.61
N THR A 431 -9.52 8.43 9.32
CA THR A 431 -8.38 8.42 8.41
C THR A 431 -7.06 8.34 9.18
N VAL A 432 -6.15 7.47 8.73
CA VAL A 432 -4.77 7.43 9.23
C VAL A 432 -4.03 8.67 8.73
N CYS A 433 -3.57 9.51 9.64
CA CYS A 433 -2.79 10.71 9.31
C CYS A 433 -1.29 10.49 9.47
N ALA A 434 -0.89 9.54 10.32
CA ALA A 434 0.50 9.19 10.52
C ALA A 434 0.65 7.75 11.01
N GLU A 435 1.75 7.13 10.62
CA GLU A 435 2.20 5.82 11.09
C GLU A 435 3.62 5.94 11.64
N PHE A 436 3.84 5.46 12.86
CA PHE A 436 5.17 5.38 13.47
C PHE A 436 5.47 3.92 13.80
N GLU A 437 6.55 3.39 13.25
CA GLU A 437 6.87 1.98 13.33
C GLU A 437 8.19 1.74 14.07
N ALA A 438 8.18 0.81 15.04
CA ALA A 438 9.40 0.22 15.59
C ALA A 438 9.58 -1.17 14.98
N ALA A 439 10.71 -1.37 14.29
CA ALA A 439 11.04 -2.58 13.55
C ALA A 439 12.39 -3.19 14.01
N PRO A 440 12.60 -4.51 13.80
CA PRO A 440 13.89 -5.16 14.01
C PRO A 440 15.00 -4.55 13.15
N ILE A 441 16.22 -4.47 13.67
CA ILE A 441 17.37 -3.95 12.92
C ILE A 441 17.68 -4.77 11.67
N GLU A 442 17.32 -6.06 11.65
CA GLU A 442 17.45 -6.94 10.50
C GLU A 442 16.56 -6.53 9.33
N HIS A 443 15.51 -5.72 9.57
CA HIS A 443 14.66 -5.15 8.53
C HIS A 443 15.25 -3.86 7.93
N SER A 444 16.43 -3.42 8.39
CA SER A 444 17.14 -2.32 7.77
C SER A 444 17.61 -2.73 6.36
N LEU A 445 17.20 -1.97 5.35
CA LEU A 445 17.62 -2.17 3.98
C LEU A 445 19.09 -1.74 3.82
N PRO A 446 19.98 -2.62 3.30
CA PRO A 446 21.33 -2.22 2.94
C PRO A 446 21.30 -1.03 1.97
N GLY A 447 22.00 0.06 2.31
CA GLY A 447 22.10 1.26 1.49
C GLY A 447 21.05 2.35 1.75
N ALA A 448 20.04 2.12 2.60
CA ALA A 448 19.13 3.19 2.99
C ALA A 448 19.83 4.23 3.88
N ILE A 449 19.49 5.51 3.69
CA ILE A 449 20.00 6.59 4.53
C ILE A 449 19.26 6.58 5.86
N TYR A 450 20.00 6.28 6.92
CA TYR A 450 19.49 6.35 8.28
C TYR A 450 19.89 7.66 8.94
N THR A 451 18.90 8.36 9.47
CA THR A 451 19.17 9.45 10.40
C THR A 451 19.30 8.88 11.80
N LYS A 452 20.40 9.17 12.49
CA LYS A 452 20.58 8.85 13.90
C LYS A 452 19.76 9.83 14.73
N ARG A 453 18.82 9.33 15.52
CA ARG A 453 17.89 10.15 16.29
C ARG A 453 17.89 9.78 17.76
N ARG A 454 17.46 10.73 18.59
CA ARG A 454 17.13 10.47 19.99
C ARG A 454 15.63 10.26 20.10
N ILE A 455 15.22 9.08 20.54
CA ILE A 455 13.81 8.73 20.73
C ILE A 455 13.66 8.27 22.18
N GLY A 456 12.93 9.05 22.97
CA GLY A 456 12.88 8.87 24.42
C GLY A 456 14.27 8.95 25.06
N ASN A 457 14.65 7.90 25.78
CA ASN A 457 15.97 7.79 26.40
C ASN A 457 17.03 7.17 25.48
N ALA A 458 16.62 6.58 24.36
CA ALA A 458 17.52 5.94 23.43
C ALA A 458 18.19 6.97 22.50
N LYS A 459 19.47 6.74 22.21
CA LYS A 459 20.30 7.56 21.31
C LYS A 459 20.70 6.75 20.08
N ASP A 460 21.04 7.44 19.00
CA ASP A 460 21.56 6.86 17.77
C ASP A 460 20.64 5.84 17.09
N ILE A 461 19.32 6.02 17.22
CA ILE A 461 18.34 5.15 16.58
C ILE A 461 18.28 5.46 15.09
N SER A 462 18.53 4.44 14.27
CA SER A 462 18.37 4.51 12.82
C SER A 462 16.89 4.69 12.48
N GLY A 463 16.55 5.78 11.78
CA GLY A 463 15.22 6.02 11.25
C GLY A 463 15.20 6.11 9.73
N SER A 464 14.16 5.56 9.10
CA SER A 464 13.85 5.74 7.68
C SER A 464 12.43 6.29 7.46
N SER A 465 12.24 6.90 6.30
CA SER A 465 10.98 7.49 5.83
C SER A 465 10.50 6.70 4.61
N PRO A 466 9.79 5.57 4.78
CA PRO A 466 9.27 4.84 3.62
C PRO A 466 8.19 5.63 2.85
N SER A 467 7.60 6.65 3.48
CA SER A 467 6.66 7.58 2.86
C SER A 467 6.66 8.91 3.62
N LEU A 468 5.93 9.92 3.12
CA LEU A 468 5.70 11.18 3.83
C LEU A 468 4.87 11.03 5.12
N THR A 469 4.08 9.95 5.23
CA THR A 469 3.16 9.70 6.35
C THR A 469 3.62 8.60 7.30
N THR A 470 4.70 7.90 6.98
CA THR A 470 5.24 6.81 7.79
C THR A 470 6.66 7.11 8.24
N ARG A 471 6.95 6.84 9.52
CA ARG A 471 8.30 6.89 10.09
C ARG A 471 8.65 5.56 10.72
N ARG A 472 9.68 4.91 10.20
CA ARG A 472 10.16 3.62 10.71
C ARG A 472 11.47 3.81 11.46
N THR A 473 11.58 3.15 12.61
CA THR A 473 12.74 3.18 13.51
C THR A 473 13.21 1.75 13.74
N TYR A 474 14.53 1.54 13.79
CA TYR A 474 15.13 0.21 13.82
C TYR A 474 15.83 -0.06 15.16
N TRP A 475 15.56 -1.21 15.75
CA TRP A 475 15.95 -1.53 17.12
C TRP A 475 16.47 -2.97 17.26
N ASN A 476 17.41 -3.17 18.18
CA ASN A 476 17.89 -4.51 18.56
C ASN A 476 16.84 -5.26 19.40
N ASP A 477 16.22 -4.60 20.38
CA ASP A 477 15.00 -5.08 21.04
C ASP A 477 13.84 -4.19 20.59
N VAL A 478 13.04 -4.72 19.67
CA VAL A 478 11.89 -4.00 19.07
C VAL A 478 10.85 -3.63 20.12
N SER A 479 10.73 -4.40 21.20
CA SER A 479 9.74 -4.15 22.25
C SER A 479 10.15 -2.94 23.10
N ASP A 480 11.44 -2.86 23.45
CA ASP A 480 12.00 -1.68 24.10
C ASP A 480 11.89 -0.46 23.18
N GLY A 481 12.21 -0.64 21.90
CA GLY A 481 12.05 0.40 20.88
C GLY A 481 10.63 0.94 20.76
N ALA A 482 9.64 0.05 20.75
CA ALA A 482 8.23 0.41 20.71
C ALA A 482 7.80 1.18 21.97
N LEU A 483 8.26 0.77 23.16
CA LEU A 483 8.01 1.47 24.41
C LEU A 483 8.61 2.89 24.39
N GLN A 484 9.88 3.04 23.96
CA GLN A 484 10.53 4.35 23.83
C GLN A 484 9.80 5.22 22.80
N LEU A 485 9.42 4.65 21.66
CA LEU A 485 8.68 5.34 20.61
C LEU A 485 7.32 5.82 21.10
N TYR A 486 6.51 4.94 21.72
CA TYR A 486 5.22 5.32 22.30
C TYR A 486 5.37 6.40 23.36
N THR A 487 6.33 6.24 24.28
CA THR A 487 6.58 7.23 25.34
C THR A 487 6.91 8.60 24.74
N PHE A 488 7.71 8.62 23.68
CA PHE A 488 8.00 9.84 22.94
C PHE A 488 6.76 10.45 22.29
N LEU A 489 5.95 9.64 21.58
CA LEU A 489 4.73 10.07 20.92
C LEU A 489 3.69 10.59 21.92
N PHE A 490 3.49 9.88 23.04
CA PHE A 490 2.60 10.29 24.12
C PHE A 490 3.05 11.62 24.74
N ASN A 491 4.36 11.78 24.99
CA ASN A 491 4.88 13.03 25.53
C ASN A 491 4.79 14.21 24.55
N LEU A 492 4.92 13.94 23.25
CA LEU A 492 4.88 14.95 22.20
C LEU A 492 3.45 15.40 21.91
N PHE A 493 2.55 14.44 21.69
CA PHE A 493 1.19 14.71 21.23
C PHE A 493 0.13 14.62 22.33
N GLY A 494 0.43 14.06 23.50
CA GLY A 494 -0.55 13.88 24.58
C GLY A 494 -1.67 12.89 24.25
N LEU A 495 -1.46 11.98 23.29
CA LEU A 495 -2.49 11.09 22.78
C LEU A 495 -2.48 9.76 23.53
N PRO A 496 -3.55 9.40 24.27
CA PRO A 496 -3.64 8.08 24.87
C PRO A 496 -3.78 7.01 23.77
N LEU A 497 -3.19 5.85 24.02
CA LEU A 497 -3.47 4.66 23.22
C LEU A 497 -4.91 4.22 23.51
N LEU A 498 -5.75 4.17 22.48
CA LEU A 498 -7.15 3.74 22.61
C LEU A 498 -7.33 2.25 22.39
N ALA A 499 -6.57 1.70 21.45
CA ALA A 499 -6.67 0.30 21.08
C ALA A 499 -5.32 -0.31 20.73
N ALA A 500 -5.18 -1.60 21.00
CA ALA A 500 -4.06 -2.42 20.56
C ALA A 500 -4.58 -3.61 19.76
N ARG A 501 -3.96 -3.91 18.62
CA ARG A 501 -4.21 -5.12 17.82
C ARG A 501 -2.98 -6.00 17.82
N LEU A 502 -3.07 -7.21 18.37
CA LEU A 502 -1.93 -8.13 18.49
C LEU A 502 -2.10 -9.33 17.57
N TYR A 503 -1.12 -9.58 16.70
CA TYR A 503 -1.09 -10.75 15.84
C TYR A 503 -0.20 -11.85 16.43
N LEU A 504 -0.83 -12.90 16.96
CA LEU A 504 -0.18 -13.99 17.70
C LEU A 504 0.84 -14.78 16.88
N ASP A 505 0.76 -14.69 15.56
CA ASP A 505 1.59 -15.47 14.65
C ASP A 505 3.07 -15.07 14.64
N THR A 506 3.43 -13.92 15.21
CA THR A 506 4.70 -13.27 14.91
C THR A 506 5.80 -13.50 15.95
N ASN A 507 5.53 -13.63 17.25
CA ASN A 507 6.48 -14.17 18.25
C ASN A 507 5.86 -14.37 19.67
N PRO A 508 5.65 -15.62 20.15
CA PRO A 508 5.04 -15.89 21.45
C PRO A 508 5.74 -15.24 22.66
N ARG A 509 7.08 -15.11 22.61
CA ARG A 509 7.90 -14.60 23.74
C ARG A 509 7.76 -13.10 23.96
N VAL A 510 7.31 -12.37 22.95
CA VAL A 510 7.22 -10.91 22.99
C VAL A 510 5.94 -10.46 23.71
N PHE A 511 4.89 -11.28 23.69
CA PHE A 511 3.58 -10.93 24.23
C PHE A 511 3.53 -10.74 25.74
N GLU A 512 4.28 -11.53 26.52
CA GLU A 512 4.33 -11.35 27.98
C GLU A 512 4.82 -9.93 28.32
N LYS A 513 5.90 -9.49 27.67
CA LYS A 513 6.41 -8.12 27.80
C LYS A 513 5.37 -7.08 27.37
N ILE A 514 4.68 -7.31 26.24
CA ILE A 514 3.66 -6.40 25.72
C ILE A 514 2.49 -6.24 26.69
N ILE A 515 2.00 -7.35 27.24
CA ILE A 515 0.84 -7.33 28.15
C ILE A 515 1.21 -6.66 29.46
N ILE A 516 2.39 -6.95 30.01
CA ILE A 516 2.93 -6.23 31.18
C ILE A 516 3.03 -4.73 30.89
N TRP A 517 3.49 -4.37 29.68
CA TRP A 517 3.58 -2.98 29.24
C TRP A 517 2.20 -2.31 29.13
N PHE A 518 1.20 -2.94 28.50
CA PHE A 518 -0.14 -2.37 28.40
C PHE A 518 -0.77 -2.13 29.77
N ARG A 519 -0.55 -3.04 30.73
CA ARG A 519 -1.02 -2.86 32.12
C ARG A 519 -0.35 -1.68 32.81
N SER A 520 0.94 -1.44 32.55
CA SER A 520 1.67 -0.34 33.20
C SER A 520 1.35 1.03 32.61
N VAL A 521 0.96 1.07 31.33
CA VAL A 521 0.82 2.34 30.62
C VAL A 521 -0.60 2.86 30.61
N ILE A 522 -1.65 2.03 30.49
CA ILE A 522 -3.03 2.54 30.42
C ILE A 522 -4.05 1.55 30.99
N PRO A 523 -4.80 1.91 32.05
CA PRO A 523 -5.87 1.07 32.61
C PRO A 523 -7.06 0.81 31.67
N SER A 524 -7.20 1.58 30.58
CA SER A 524 -8.39 1.67 29.73
C SER A 524 -8.16 1.38 28.23
N VAL A 525 -7.05 0.73 27.84
CA VAL A 525 -6.84 0.33 26.43
C VAL A 525 -7.73 -0.85 26.08
N ARG A 526 -8.43 -0.76 24.93
CA ARG A 526 -9.11 -1.90 24.31
C ARG A 526 -8.09 -2.78 23.60
N VAL A 527 -8.05 -4.07 23.88
CA VAL A 527 -7.07 -4.97 23.30
C VAL A 527 -7.76 -6.00 22.40
N CYS A 528 -7.50 -5.95 21.11
CA CYS A 528 -7.92 -6.97 20.15
C CYS A 528 -6.74 -7.92 19.88
N VAL A 529 -6.90 -9.19 20.19
CA VAL A 529 -5.93 -10.25 19.94
C VAL A 529 -6.42 -11.06 18.73
N VAL A 530 -5.59 -11.18 17.71
CA VAL A 530 -5.89 -11.88 16.46
C VAL A 530 -4.88 -13.00 16.25
N SER A 531 -5.34 -14.20 15.92
CA SER A 531 -4.51 -15.32 15.47
C SER A 531 -4.98 -15.79 14.09
N GLU A 532 -4.18 -15.56 13.04
CA GLU A 532 -4.57 -15.95 11.68
C GLU A 532 -4.38 -17.45 11.43
N LYS A 533 -3.54 -18.14 12.24
CA LYS A 533 -3.26 -19.56 12.07
C LYS A 533 -3.44 -20.37 13.37
N PRO A 534 -4.01 -21.59 13.29
CA PRO A 534 -4.01 -22.52 14.41
C PRO A 534 -2.60 -23.08 14.62
N LYS A 535 -1.85 -22.54 15.59
CA LYS A 535 -0.59 -23.14 16.04
C LYS A 535 -0.85 -24.14 17.18
N LYS A 536 -0.25 -25.34 17.09
CA LYS A 536 -0.26 -26.33 18.18
C LYS A 536 0.45 -25.74 19.41
N ASN A 537 -0.15 -25.87 20.61
CA ASN A 537 0.36 -25.41 21.92
C ASN A 537 0.29 -23.90 22.23
N LEU A 538 -0.82 -23.24 21.94
CA LEU A 538 -1.06 -21.86 22.44
C LEU A 538 -1.80 -21.82 23.80
N ASP A 539 -2.21 -22.96 24.37
CA ASP A 539 -3.05 -23.00 25.59
C ASP A 539 -2.44 -22.31 26.83
N PRO A 540 -1.14 -22.49 27.17
CA PRO A 540 -0.53 -21.75 28.28
C PRO A 540 -0.50 -20.24 28.02
N PHE A 541 -0.41 -19.86 26.75
CA PHE A 541 -0.35 -18.49 26.32
C PHE A 541 -1.73 -17.82 26.35
N TYR A 542 -2.80 -18.53 25.97
CA TYR A 542 -4.18 -18.09 26.17
C TYR A 542 -4.49 -17.89 27.65
N ALA A 543 -4.11 -18.85 28.49
CA ALA A 543 -4.28 -18.73 29.94
C ALA A 543 -3.54 -17.49 30.48
N PHE A 544 -2.34 -17.20 29.98
CA PHE A 544 -1.58 -16.00 30.32
C PHE A 544 -2.32 -14.72 29.92
N ILE A 545 -2.80 -14.62 28.67
CA ILE A 545 -3.54 -13.44 28.18
C ILE A 545 -4.77 -13.19 29.06
N VAL A 546 -5.61 -14.21 29.23
CA VAL A 546 -6.87 -14.10 30.00
C VAL A 546 -6.59 -13.73 31.45
N THR A 547 -5.54 -14.31 32.05
CA THR A 547 -5.16 -14.00 33.44
C THR A 547 -4.66 -12.58 33.60
N ASN A 548 -3.93 -12.05 32.62
CA ASN A 548 -3.29 -10.76 32.72
C ASN A 548 -4.10 -9.58 32.18
N MET A 549 -5.11 -9.82 31.33
CA MET A 549 -5.93 -8.77 30.72
C MET A 549 -7.28 -8.52 31.43
N ARG A 550 -7.42 -8.96 32.69
CA ARG A 550 -8.68 -8.90 33.49
C ARG A 550 -9.36 -7.52 33.60
N SER A 551 -8.66 -6.42 33.33
CA SER A 551 -9.21 -5.05 33.39
C SER A 551 -9.39 -4.39 32.01
N MET A 552 -9.15 -5.13 30.93
CA MET A 552 -9.18 -4.60 29.56
C MET A 552 -10.31 -5.24 28.77
N GLU A 553 -11.03 -4.46 27.96
CA GLU A 553 -11.93 -5.02 26.96
C GLU A 553 -11.07 -5.79 25.95
N CYS A 554 -11.17 -7.13 25.98
CA CYS A 554 -10.40 -8.01 25.12
C CYS A 554 -11.30 -8.66 24.07
N GLU A 555 -10.99 -8.44 22.80
CA GLU A 555 -11.57 -9.19 21.68
C GLU A 555 -10.56 -10.24 21.25
N MET A 556 -10.97 -11.50 21.05
CA MET A 556 -10.08 -12.57 20.64
C MET A 556 -10.63 -13.23 19.38
N ASP A 557 -9.96 -13.04 18.24
CA ASP A 557 -10.26 -13.75 16.99
C ASP A 557 -9.28 -14.94 16.88
N LEU A 558 -9.73 -16.11 17.36
CA LEU A 558 -8.92 -17.31 17.49
C LEU A 558 -9.52 -18.47 16.69
N ILE A 559 -8.64 -19.23 16.02
CA ILE A 559 -8.94 -20.56 15.48
C ILE A 559 -8.47 -21.57 16.54
N PRO A 560 -9.35 -22.11 17.40
CA PRO A 560 -8.95 -23.09 18.41
C PRO A 560 -8.40 -24.35 17.74
N THR A 561 -7.35 -24.94 18.33
CA THR A 561 -6.89 -26.27 17.89
C THR A 561 -7.86 -27.34 18.39
N ASN A 562 -8.04 -28.43 17.63
CA ASN A 562 -8.92 -29.58 17.93
C ASN A 562 -8.65 -30.28 19.29
N LYS A 563 -7.72 -29.78 20.11
CA LYS A 563 -7.29 -30.33 21.39
C LYS A 563 -7.56 -29.42 22.58
N LEU A 564 -8.27 -28.31 22.41
CA LEU A 564 -8.79 -27.54 23.54
C LEU A 564 -9.95 -28.35 24.17
N ARG A 565 -9.61 -29.51 24.75
CA ARG A 565 -10.48 -30.25 25.64
C ARG A 565 -10.62 -29.35 26.86
N ILE A 566 -11.83 -28.84 27.06
CA ILE A 566 -12.28 -28.33 28.35
C ILE A 566 -12.44 -29.57 29.25
N GLU A 567 -11.34 -30.29 29.50
CA GLU A 567 -11.27 -31.23 30.61
C GLU A 567 -11.32 -30.36 31.88
N GLU A 568 -12.04 -30.89 32.88
CA GLU A 568 -12.54 -30.25 34.10
C GLU A 568 -11.78 -28.99 34.55
N PRO A 569 -12.50 -27.94 35.02
CA PRO A 569 -11.85 -26.73 35.51
C PRO A 569 -10.80 -27.12 36.55
N SER A 570 -9.53 -26.96 36.19
CA SER A 570 -8.44 -27.09 37.15
C SER A 570 -8.79 -26.21 38.36
N PRO A 571 -8.76 -26.75 39.59
CA PRO A 571 -9.05 -25.99 40.81
C PRO A 571 -8.08 -24.79 41.03
N PHE A 572 -7.08 -24.63 40.16
CA PHE A 572 -6.12 -23.53 40.17
C PHE A 572 -6.40 -22.39 39.17
N VAL A 573 -7.52 -22.41 38.43
CA VAL A 573 -7.89 -21.27 37.55
C VAL A 573 -9.21 -20.65 38.03
N PRO A 574 -9.17 -19.64 38.92
CA PRO A 574 -10.38 -19.00 39.39
C PRO A 574 -10.97 -18.11 38.29
N HIS A 575 -12.07 -18.59 37.70
CA HIS A 575 -13.23 -17.84 37.19
C HIS A 575 -12.94 -16.91 35.99
N TRP A 576 -13.58 -17.17 34.85
CA TRP A 576 -13.42 -16.36 33.63
C TRP A 576 -14.21 -15.04 33.76
N TYR A 577 -13.50 -13.91 33.62
CA TYR A 577 -14.04 -12.53 33.67
C TYR A 577 -14.31 -11.97 32.26
N LEU A 578 -14.68 -12.80 31.30
CA LEU A 578 -15.00 -12.37 29.94
C LEU A 578 -16.46 -11.92 29.91
N VAL A 579 -16.70 -10.68 29.47
CA VAL A 579 -18.07 -10.18 29.25
C VAL A 579 -18.59 -10.61 27.87
N THR A 580 -17.72 -10.60 26.86
CA THR A 580 -18.01 -11.09 25.50
C THR A 580 -16.91 -12.03 25.01
N MET A 581 -17.28 -13.04 24.21
CA MET A 581 -16.33 -13.99 23.60
C MET A 581 -16.74 -14.31 22.16
N GLU A 582 -15.79 -14.29 21.22
CA GLU A 582 -16.00 -14.75 19.85
C GLU A 582 -15.04 -15.92 19.55
N LEU A 583 -15.56 -17.00 18.96
CA LEU A 583 -14.79 -18.18 18.63
C LEU A 583 -15.00 -18.52 17.14
N GLY A 584 -13.94 -18.36 16.36
CA GLY A 584 -13.93 -18.51 14.91
C GLY A 584 -13.64 -19.93 14.44
N ARG A 585 -14.46 -20.47 13.52
CA ARG A 585 -14.18 -21.71 12.75
C ARG A 585 -13.80 -22.94 13.61
N CYS A 586 -14.52 -23.14 14.71
CA CYS A 586 -14.33 -24.24 15.63
C CYS A 586 -14.57 -25.60 14.94
N SER A 587 -13.73 -26.59 15.28
CA SER A 587 -13.87 -27.98 14.84
C SER A 587 -14.66 -28.86 15.83
N TRP A 588 -15.32 -28.23 16.80
CA TRP A 588 -16.03 -28.88 17.89
C TRP A 588 -17.18 -29.73 17.38
N SER A 589 -17.43 -30.89 17.98
CA SER A 589 -18.61 -31.72 17.73
C SER A 589 -19.88 -31.09 18.35
N ASP A 590 -21.07 -31.58 17.98
CA ASP A 590 -22.31 -31.07 18.57
C ASP A 590 -22.36 -31.37 20.08
N GLN A 591 -21.70 -32.46 20.49
CA GLN A 591 -21.53 -32.83 21.89
C GLN A 591 -20.62 -31.85 22.64
N ASP A 592 -19.53 -31.37 22.02
CA ASP A 592 -18.65 -30.37 22.64
C ASP A 592 -19.41 -29.04 22.85
N SER A 593 -20.18 -28.61 21.84
CA SER A 593 -21.05 -27.44 21.93
C SER A 593 -22.12 -27.59 23.02
N ASN A 594 -22.77 -28.76 23.09
CA ASN A 594 -23.74 -29.08 24.14
C ASN A 594 -23.11 -29.00 25.54
N GLN A 595 -21.89 -29.51 25.69
CA GLN A 595 -21.17 -29.49 26.96
C GLN A 595 -20.79 -28.06 27.37
N LEU A 596 -20.38 -27.21 26.43
CA LEU A 596 -20.15 -25.79 26.70
C LEU A 596 -21.42 -25.11 27.20
N ILE A 597 -22.56 -25.28 26.50
CA ILE A 597 -23.83 -24.66 26.90
C ILE A 597 -24.22 -25.13 28.30
N LYS A 598 -24.11 -26.43 28.60
CA LYS A 598 -24.36 -26.98 29.95
C LYS A 598 -23.46 -26.34 31.02
N ASN A 599 -22.19 -26.09 30.70
CA ASN A 599 -21.26 -25.46 31.64
C ASN A 599 -21.62 -23.97 31.88
N ILE A 600 -22.06 -23.27 30.83
CA ILE A 600 -22.56 -21.89 30.93
C ILE A 600 -23.81 -21.84 31.81
N ILE A 601 -24.80 -22.71 31.56
CA ILE A 601 -26.05 -22.82 32.35
C ILE A 601 -25.78 -23.01 33.85
N LYS A 602 -24.78 -23.83 34.19
CA LYS A 602 -24.33 -24.07 35.57
C LYS A 602 -23.67 -22.86 36.25
N GLY A 603 -23.54 -21.73 35.56
CA GLY A 603 -22.92 -20.53 36.10
C GLY A 603 -21.39 -20.60 36.17
N SER A 604 -20.74 -21.47 35.38
CA SER A 604 -19.27 -21.59 35.39
C SER A 604 -18.57 -20.29 34.93
N HIS A 605 -19.33 -19.32 34.41
CA HIS A 605 -18.86 -18.06 33.84
C HIS A 605 -19.70 -16.87 34.34
N PRO A 606 -19.50 -16.42 35.59
CA PRO A 606 -20.40 -15.46 36.24
C PRO A 606 -20.36 -14.05 35.65
N MET A 607 -19.43 -13.73 34.75
CA MET A 607 -19.32 -12.40 34.12
C MET A 607 -19.72 -12.39 32.64
N LEU A 608 -20.04 -13.55 32.07
CA LEU A 608 -20.35 -13.67 30.66
C LEU A 608 -21.73 -13.07 30.37
N GLU A 609 -21.78 -12.22 29.34
CA GLU A 609 -23.01 -11.62 28.79
C GLU A 609 -23.25 -12.05 27.34
N PHE A 610 -22.19 -12.31 26.55
CA PHE A 610 -22.34 -12.70 25.13
C PHE A 610 -21.24 -13.68 24.67
N VAL A 611 -21.62 -14.65 23.86
CA VAL A 611 -20.70 -15.56 23.15
C VAL A 611 -21.15 -15.72 21.71
N MET A 612 -20.26 -15.60 20.74
CA MET A 612 -20.51 -16.04 19.35
C MET A 612 -19.54 -17.14 18.97
N ILE A 613 -20.06 -18.24 18.41
CA ILE A 613 -19.26 -19.38 17.99
C ILE A 613 -19.60 -19.70 16.54
N THR A 614 -18.59 -19.70 15.68
CA THR A 614 -18.70 -20.17 14.30
C THR A 614 -17.93 -21.47 14.12
N PHE A 615 -18.40 -22.32 13.22
CA PHE A 615 -17.90 -23.68 12.98
C PHE A 615 -17.52 -23.84 11.51
N ASN A 616 -16.55 -24.71 11.25
CA ASN A 616 -16.17 -25.12 9.90
C ASN A 616 -17.01 -26.30 9.35
N ARG A 617 -18.14 -26.57 10.01
CA ARG A 617 -19.09 -27.62 9.70
C ARG A 617 -20.49 -27.14 10.04
N ARG A 618 -21.50 -27.85 9.53
CA ARG A 618 -22.88 -27.65 9.96
C ARG A 618 -23.07 -28.08 11.40
N VAL A 619 -23.74 -27.24 12.16
CA VAL A 619 -24.18 -27.49 13.53
C VAL A 619 -25.67 -27.68 13.52
N PHE A 620 -26.15 -28.68 14.26
CA PHE A 620 -27.58 -28.99 14.34
C PHE A 620 -28.12 -28.65 15.73
N GLU A 621 -29.22 -27.91 15.75
CA GLU A 621 -29.85 -27.39 16.96
C GLU A 621 -30.21 -28.52 17.94
N ILE A 622 -30.86 -29.58 17.44
CA ILE A 622 -31.34 -30.71 18.24
C ILE A 622 -30.18 -31.42 18.98
N PRO A 623 -29.09 -31.85 18.32
CA PRO A 623 -27.92 -32.39 19.00
C PRO A 623 -27.28 -31.42 20.00
N VAL A 624 -27.13 -30.13 19.65
CA VAL A 624 -26.48 -29.13 20.51
C VAL A 624 -27.30 -28.82 21.76
N LEU A 625 -28.62 -28.86 21.68
CA LEU A 625 -29.52 -28.60 22.81
C LEU A 625 -29.97 -29.88 23.53
N SER A 626 -29.41 -31.04 23.18
CA SER A 626 -29.84 -32.32 23.75
C SER A 626 -29.70 -32.36 25.28
N GLY A 627 -30.83 -32.60 25.95
CA GLY A 627 -30.91 -32.67 27.41
C GLY A 627 -30.80 -31.31 28.13
N ILE A 628 -31.00 -30.20 27.42
CA ILE A 628 -31.12 -28.87 28.01
C ILE A 628 -32.59 -28.46 27.94
N PRO A 629 -33.26 -28.20 29.08
CA PRO A 629 -34.60 -27.63 29.09
C PRO A 629 -34.57 -26.22 28.49
N CYS A 630 -35.25 -26.03 27.37
CA CYS A 630 -35.36 -24.75 26.69
C CYS A 630 -36.78 -24.53 26.16
N SER A 631 -37.14 -23.27 25.96
CA SER A 631 -38.38 -22.85 25.28
C SER A 631 -38.04 -21.93 24.12
N ASP A 632 -38.82 -22.00 23.03
CA ASP A 632 -38.66 -21.07 21.93
C ASP A 632 -38.86 -19.62 22.42
N VAL A 633 -38.06 -18.69 21.91
CA VAL A 633 -38.27 -17.26 22.14
C VAL A 633 -39.67 -16.90 21.61
N VAL A 634 -40.53 -16.38 22.49
CA VAL A 634 -41.92 -16.09 22.16
C VAL A 634 -41.98 -15.08 21.01
N CYS A 635 -42.64 -15.47 19.91
CA CYS A 635 -42.86 -14.62 18.74
C CYS A 635 -43.42 -13.24 19.16
N GLY A 636 -42.70 -12.16 18.81
CA GLY A 636 -43.04 -10.79 19.19
C GLY A 636 -42.22 -10.19 20.33
N HIS A 637 -41.43 -10.98 21.07
CA HIS A 637 -40.46 -10.48 22.05
C HIS A 637 -39.06 -10.37 21.44
N LEU A 638 -38.88 -9.39 20.54
CA LEU A 638 -37.57 -9.05 20.00
C LEU A 638 -36.66 -8.58 21.15
N ARG A 639 -35.76 -9.46 21.61
CA ARG A 639 -34.69 -9.06 22.53
C ARG A 639 -33.47 -8.65 21.74
N LYS A 640 -32.97 -7.46 22.04
CA LYS A 640 -31.83 -6.85 21.35
C LYS A 640 -30.65 -6.71 22.31
N PHE A 641 -29.54 -7.34 21.98
CA PHE A 641 -28.29 -7.16 22.70
C PHE A 641 -27.49 -6.03 22.02
N CYS A 642 -27.38 -4.89 22.70
CA CYS A 642 -26.72 -3.67 22.22
C CYS A 642 -25.57 -3.23 23.14
N LYS A 643 -24.76 -4.18 23.62
CA LYS A 643 -23.63 -3.90 24.53
C LYS A 643 -22.31 -4.34 23.89
N HIS A 644 -21.20 -3.75 24.33
CA HIS A 644 -19.83 -4.15 23.94
C HIS A 644 -19.54 -4.15 22.44
N GLY A 645 -20.22 -3.29 21.67
CA GLY A 645 -20.06 -3.21 20.22
C GLY A 645 -20.88 -4.23 19.42
N TRP A 646 -21.62 -5.11 20.08
CA TRP A 646 -22.55 -6.04 19.46
C TRP A 646 -23.94 -5.41 19.33
N ASP A 647 -24.57 -5.64 18.18
CA ASP A 647 -25.96 -5.27 17.88
C ASP A 647 -26.63 -6.52 17.28
N VAL A 648 -27.25 -7.34 18.14
CA VAL A 648 -27.79 -8.65 17.77
C VAL A 648 -29.24 -8.78 18.21
N SER A 649 -30.10 -9.16 17.26
CA SER A 649 -31.53 -9.40 17.44
C SER A 649 -31.81 -10.89 17.60
N HIS A 650 -32.59 -11.27 18.62
CA HIS A 650 -32.95 -12.66 18.90
C HIS A 650 -34.41 -12.90 18.48
N GLU A 651 -34.63 -13.26 17.22
CA GLU A 651 -35.97 -13.52 16.66
C GLU A 651 -36.35 -15.01 16.69
N ASP A 652 -35.38 -15.90 16.49
CA ASP A 652 -35.56 -17.36 16.40
C ASP A 652 -34.57 -18.10 17.32
N GLY A 653 -34.67 -17.84 18.63
CA GLY A 653 -33.77 -18.42 19.64
C GLY A 653 -34.43 -19.40 20.60
N TYR A 654 -33.60 -19.98 21.46
CA TYR A 654 -34.01 -20.84 22.57
C TYR A 654 -33.66 -20.18 23.89
N ASP A 655 -34.69 -19.86 24.67
CA ASP A 655 -34.57 -19.38 26.04
C ASP A 655 -34.30 -20.55 26.99
N ILE A 656 -33.28 -20.39 27.81
CA ILE A 656 -32.78 -21.37 28.78
C ILE A 656 -32.65 -20.67 30.13
N GLN A 657 -33.30 -21.23 31.14
CA GLN A 657 -33.16 -20.77 32.52
C GLN A 657 -31.84 -21.29 33.09
N MET A 658 -30.94 -20.39 33.48
CA MET A 658 -29.67 -20.76 34.12
C MET A 658 -29.89 -21.16 35.58
N ASP A 659 -28.96 -21.92 36.15
CA ASP A 659 -28.96 -22.30 37.58
C ASP A 659 -28.88 -21.07 38.50
N SER A 660 -28.33 -19.95 38.01
CA SER A 660 -28.28 -18.66 38.69
C SER A 660 -29.63 -17.94 38.78
N GLY A 661 -30.66 -18.41 38.06
CA GLY A 661 -31.92 -17.67 37.88
C GLY A 661 -31.89 -16.64 36.74
N GLU A 662 -30.74 -16.46 36.08
CA GLU A 662 -30.62 -15.60 34.90
C GLU A 662 -31.16 -16.29 33.64
N LEU A 663 -31.56 -15.49 32.66
CA LEU A 663 -32.06 -15.99 31.39
C LEU A 663 -30.92 -16.01 30.36
N CYS A 664 -30.80 -17.11 29.64
CA CYS A 664 -29.81 -17.30 28.58
C CYS A 664 -30.56 -17.60 27.27
N THR A 665 -30.27 -16.88 26.19
CA THR A 665 -30.84 -17.16 24.86
C THR A 665 -29.76 -17.69 23.93
N VAL A 666 -30.01 -18.82 23.26
CA VAL A 666 -29.14 -19.39 22.22
C VAL A 666 -29.80 -19.25 20.86
N CYS A 667 -29.15 -18.60 19.91
CA CYS A 667 -29.65 -18.45 18.54
C CYS A 667 -28.66 -19.05 17.56
N PHE A 668 -29.16 -19.89 16.66
CA PHE A 668 -28.36 -20.48 15.59
C PHE A 668 -28.44 -19.60 14.34
N PHE A 669 -27.37 -19.60 13.56
CA PHE A 669 -27.34 -18.86 12.32
C PHE A 669 -26.52 -19.58 11.25
N ASP A 670 -26.95 -19.39 10.01
CA ASP A 670 -26.20 -19.75 8.82
C ASP A 670 -25.57 -18.46 8.28
N ASN A 671 -24.27 -18.48 7.97
CA ASN A 671 -23.63 -17.33 7.33
C ASN A 671 -24.09 -17.26 5.86
N GLU A 672 -24.87 -16.23 5.52
CA GLU A 672 -25.41 -16.05 4.16
C GLU A 672 -24.31 -15.92 3.09
N GLU A 673 -23.13 -15.40 3.46
CA GLU A 673 -22.02 -15.19 2.53
C GLU A 673 -21.14 -16.44 2.34
N ASP A 674 -21.05 -17.30 3.37
CA ASP A 674 -20.35 -18.58 3.30
C ASP A 674 -21.23 -19.68 3.88
N THR A 675 -21.95 -20.39 3.00
CA THR A 675 -22.84 -21.51 3.35
C THR A 675 -22.15 -22.68 4.05
N ARG A 676 -20.83 -22.61 4.24
CA ARG A 676 -20.02 -23.58 5.00
C ARG A 676 -19.76 -23.13 6.44
N VAL A 677 -20.07 -21.88 6.78
CA VAL A 677 -19.92 -21.33 8.12
C VAL A 677 -21.28 -21.31 8.78
N HIS A 678 -21.42 -22.17 9.77
CA HIS A 678 -22.59 -22.23 10.64
C HIS A 678 -22.17 -21.78 12.03
N GLY A 679 -23.10 -21.25 12.82
CA GLY A 679 -22.78 -20.76 14.15
C GLY A 679 -23.96 -20.73 15.08
N PHE A 680 -23.67 -20.40 16.33
CA PHE A 680 -24.67 -19.90 17.26
C PHE A 680 -24.06 -18.82 18.13
N TYR A 681 -24.91 -17.94 18.63
CA TYR A 681 -24.54 -17.03 19.70
C TYR A 681 -25.40 -17.26 20.94
N ILE A 682 -24.83 -16.97 22.10
CA ILE A 682 -25.41 -17.12 23.42
C ILE A 682 -25.42 -15.74 24.07
N THR A 683 -26.58 -15.28 24.52
CA THR A 683 -26.72 -14.04 25.27
C THR A 683 -27.26 -14.32 26.66
N ILE A 684 -26.58 -13.82 27.68
CA ILE A 684 -27.00 -13.94 29.09
C ILE A 684 -27.59 -12.59 29.52
N TRP A 685 -28.88 -12.58 29.82
CA TRP A 685 -29.65 -11.41 30.22
C TRP A 685 -29.51 -11.18 31.71
N ARG A 686 -28.58 -10.30 32.07
CA ARG A 686 -28.39 -9.79 33.44
C ARG A 686 -29.21 -8.51 33.61
N ASN A 687 -30.03 -8.46 34.65
CA ASN A 687 -30.84 -7.28 35.02
C ASN A 687 -30.01 -6.19 35.68
#